data_AF-A0A370CIE6-F1
#
_entry.id   AF-A0A370CIE6-F1
#
_cell.length_a   1.000
_cell.length_b   1.000
_cell.length_c   1.000
_cell.angle_alpha   90.00
_cell.angle_beta   90.00
_cell.angle_gamma   90.00
#
_symmetry.space_group_name_H-M   'P 1'
#
loop_
_entity.id
_entity.type
_entity.pdbx_description
1 polymer ?
#
loop_
_entity_poly.entity_id
_entity_poly.type
_entity_poly.pdbx_seq_one_letter_code
_entity_poly.pdbx_strand_id
1 'polypeptide(L)'
;MSELDSFGCRGASYKEGMLLLLSRLNKEWRLDSNAPQQLVDESKKQLRSQVEKFYQIYLIDLDNIPTFDAKEKRLRALLTSYSQMLCQHTSLSNCFQSLCMAERYAVWEKGRNAFTSEFTLEAQQSASPLEITQTESPCTDDELLLEEFNTLSTSSKPLWFKLLPSWQQNFISNNKNELVKQSIPSSLRCVPGLANLSLHRCEVNGVESLSYFRHATQSPVDLLKKKGTEAENEQFRLSCLNVASQIRLSLDQQFERNQGKDLHEVVILSQSILSPGWAADAKSIFFTDASDNDTQIYEAKEQVVELFQRAIANPDVAISSKGASKVKALFFNEAEQATTLYYRDFLAKFDLLAQPDGSFKYKTHPSIKISLLSTNHPFNILRRFGLHSPQTKRNAVNTAQLLGAVARYLKNKFLLIEENRSTKALFSTELFEGKNKLLAALTPYKKGIRISVKDKEIVVKSLKQFQNRIELRELMCLSERNHYINNKTLENTVRLFNESTKNMPRLLDAVQALLSIPASQGVLETDKRHYQQLISSAEATILHCIGGTCWVACKSGKDRTGGASAAYDAAAVFYVQRGRHPRYDDTKADRALYLSLLSNCHESGHQQGFAVQNAPGAKGLLGASLFLPGDMRLNVQKIKQETQLARLNKPKIIVRQRPPDIFKQLLENYLNETVKKLVEVELGFSSVLADWNRNDYYINGKRVREIIEKKGKFANEQALISFIESELFAKEQDEDLKKYYQALIHYSFHQGGFSHACAFMLWKESMCRLDRKGKKVKTGGLGPATKMKVYYSYSKNELQIKEVVRYKKVMIRDEYEEDKWESIEKDKNKYFCQTCSVISLTLKRCKSGGYKLGTAVRQVDVNFAGKGKLLEPLFSSDKKSLFERIVDFFVACIGAITQYFHPMQKEQEALSSNEVLVLNQEWLDNLAASVSSPQSMPQKDLVSKIKVAYGSPILASKIDKAKRICSVTEVANEKAGGQFCGSPPLKGAN
;
A
#
# COMPACT_ATOMS: atom_id res chain seq x y z
N MET A 1 9.89 13.99 -22.45
CA MET A 1 9.08 12.92 -23.06
C MET A 1 7.61 13.32 -23.00
N SER A 2 7.02 13.63 -24.16
CA SER A 2 5.57 13.85 -24.31
C SER A 2 4.82 12.50 -24.32
N GLU A 3 3.48 12.51 -24.28
CA GLU A 3 2.68 11.29 -24.43
C GLU A 3 2.91 10.60 -25.80
N LEU A 4 3.22 11.37 -26.85
CA LEU A 4 3.56 10.86 -28.19
C LEU A 4 4.80 9.95 -28.13
N ASP A 5 5.84 10.41 -27.43
CA ASP A 5 7.11 9.72 -27.23
C ASP A 5 6.93 8.39 -26.46
N SER A 6 6.02 8.37 -25.48
CA SER A 6 5.74 7.17 -24.67
C SER A 6 5.19 5.99 -25.50
N PHE A 7 4.24 6.24 -26.38
CA PHE A 7 3.65 5.19 -27.23
C PHE A 7 4.62 4.73 -28.33
N GLY A 8 5.42 5.65 -28.89
CA GLY A 8 6.49 5.31 -29.84
C GLY A 8 7.53 4.37 -29.23
N CYS A 9 8.04 4.71 -28.04
CA CYS A 9 8.96 3.87 -27.28
C CYS A 9 8.34 2.51 -26.92
N ARG A 10 7.06 2.47 -26.53
CA ARG A 10 6.41 1.19 -26.18
C ARG A 10 6.28 0.27 -27.38
N GLY A 11 5.89 0.81 -28.54
CA GLY A 11 5.85 0.05 -29.79
C GLY A 11 7.23 -0.46 -30.21
N ALA A 12 8.27 0.37 -30.06
CA ALA A 12 9.66 -0.02 -30.33
C ALA A 12 10.10 -1.21 -29.46
N SER A 13 9.82 -1.16 -28.15
CA SER A 13 10.15 -2.24 -27.21
C SER A 13 9.53 -3.59 -27.63
N TYR A 14 8.27 -3.57 -28.05
CA TYR A 14 7.60 -4.78 -28.54
C TYR A 14 8.11 -5.24 -29.91
N LYS A 15 8.54 -4.32 -30.77
CA LYS A 15 9.22 -4.66 -32.01
C LYS A 15 10.52 -5.40 -31.73
N GLU A 16 11.37 -4.87 -30.85
CA GLU A 16 12.62 -5.50 -30.41
C GLU A 16 12.33 -6.91 -29.85
N GLY A 17 11.33 -7.04 -28.97
CA GLY A 17 10.89 -8.32 -28.43
C GLY A 17 10.43 -9.31 -29.50
N MET A 18 9.67 -8.85 -30.50
CA MET A 18 9.22 -9.68 -31.62
C MET A 18 10.40 -10.18 -32.47
N LEU A 19 11.35 -9.31 -32.80
CA LEU A 19 12.55 -9.67 -33.57
C LEU A 19 13.44 -10.65 -32.80
N LEU A 20 13.62 -10.43 -31.49
CA LEU A 20 14.32 -11.36 -30.61
C LEU A 20 13.64 -12.73 -30.64
N LEU A 21 12.32 -12.78 -30.42
CA LEU A 21 11.57 -14.03 -30.43
C LEU A 21 11.77 -14.79 -31.75
N LEU A 22 11.55 -14.14 -32.89
CA LEU A 22 11.73 -14.76 -34.22
C LEU A 22 13.15 -15.31 -34.44
N SER A 23 14.17 -14.68 -33.83
CA SER A 23 15.56 -15.16 -33.93
C SER A 23 15.87 -16.39 -33.08
N ARG A 24 15.06 -16.66 -32.03
CA ARG A 24 15.32 -17.73 -31.04
C ARG A 24 14.35 -18.91 -31.12
N LEU A 25 13.26 -18.78 -31.89
CA LEU A 25 12.36 -19.90 -32.17
C LEU A 25 13.05 -20.93 -33.06
N ASN A 26 12.94 -22.21 -32.70
CA ASN A 26 13.53 -23.29 -33.47
C ASN A 26 12.54 -24.44 -33.66
N LYS A 27 12.25 -25.20 -32.60
CA LYS A 27 11.29 -26.33 -32.66
C LYS A 27 9.84 -25.88 -32.73
N GLU A 28 9.60 -24.60 -32.48
CA GLU A 28 8.28 -24.00 -32.39
C GLU A 28 7.76 -23.49 -33.74
N TRP A 29 8.49 -23.63 -34.84
CA TRP A 29 7.97 -23.25 -36.16
C TRP A 29 6.93 -24.25 -36.66
N ARG A 30 5.80 -23.77 -37.20
CA ARG A 30 4.75 -24.61 -37.83
C ARG A 30 5.06 -24.98 -39.29
N LEU A 31 6.33 -25.05 -39.64
CA LEU A 31 6.73 -25.54 -40.95
C LEU A 31 6.72 -27.07 -40.92
N ASP A 32 6.40 -27.69 -42.05
CA ASP A 32 6.43 -29.15 -42.20
C ASP A 32 7.81 -29.65 -41.75
N SER A 33 7.87 -30.72 -40.96
CA SER A 33 9.12 -31.25 -40.39
C SER A 33 10.16 -31.67 -41.44
N ASN A 34 9.75 -31.70 -42.72
CA ASN A 34 10.58 -32.00 -43.88
C ASN A 34 10.96 -30.75 -44.72
N ALA A 35 10.62 -29.54 -44.28
CA ALA A 35 10.91 -28.31 -45.02
C ALA A 35 12.42 -28.00 -45.05
N PRO A 36 13.02 -27.74 -46.22
CA PRO A 36 14.41 -27.30 -46.34
C PRO A 36 14.75 -26.09 -45.45
N GLN A 37 15.90 -26.11 -44.78
CA GLN A 37 16.37 -25.03 -43.90
C GLN A 37 16.37 -23.64 -44.59
N GLN A 38 16.68 -23.61 -45.89
CA GLN A 38 16.65 -22.39 -46.70
C GLN A 38 15.25 -21.73 -46.74
N LEU A 39 14.18 -22.52 -46.83
CA LEU A 39 12.79 -22.01 -46.82
C LEU A 39 12.39 -21.49 -45.43
N VAL A 40 12.91 -22.11 -44.36
CA VAL A 40 12.73 -21.63 -42.98
C VAL A 40 13.38 -20.25 -42.81
N ASP A 41 14.60 -20.10 -43.34
CA ASP A 41 15.37 -18.86 -43.22
C ASP A 41 14.80 -17.73 -44.10
N GLU A 42 14.31 -18.04 -45.30
CA GLU A 42 13.56 -17.08 -46.13
C GLU A 42 12.25 -16.64 -45.46
N SER A 43 11.49 -17.58 -44.89
CA SER A 43 10.26 -17.26 -44.14
C SER A 43 10.53 -16.35 -42.94
N LYS A 44 11.62 -16.63 -42.19
CA LYS A 44 12.06 -15.76 -41.09
C LYS A 44 12.43 -14.36 -41.58
N LYS A 45 13.12 -14.23 -42.71
CA LYS A 45 13.50 -12.94 -43.31
C LYS A 45 12.26 -12.14 -43.73
N GLN A 46 11.28 -12.79 -44.37
CA GLN A 46 10.01 -12.16 -44.73
C GLN A 46 9.25 -11.67 -43.50
N LEU A 47 9.15 -12.49 -42.45
CA LEU A 47 8.47 -12.11 -41.21
C LEU A 47 9.13 -10.93 -40.51
N ARG A 48 10.47 -10.88 -40.48
CA ARG A 48 11.21 -9.70 -39.96
C ARG A 48 10.85 -8.43 -40.73
N SER A 49 10.79 -8.50 -42.06
CA SER A 49 10.38 -7.36 -42.89
C SER A 49 8.93 -6.93 -42.60
N GLN A 50 8.01 -7.87 -42.38
CA GLN A 50 6.63 -7.56 -42.01
C GLN A 50 6.52 -6.91 -40.63
N VAL A 51 7.31 -7.37 -39.65
CA VAL A 51 7.37 -6.76 -38.30
C VAL A 51 7.75 -5.29 -38.40
N GLU A 52 8.83 -4.98 -39.16
CA GLU A 52 9.24 -3.59 -39.39
C GLU A 52 8.15 -2.78 -40.10
N LYS A 53 7.51 -3.34 -41.14
CA LYS A 53 6.42 -2.68 -41.86
C LYS A 53 5.25 -2.32 -40.94
N PHE A 54 4.80 -3.25 -40.09
CA PHE A 54 3.71 -2.97 -39.14
C PHE A 54 4.09 -1.91 -38.11
N TYR A 55 5.33 -1.89 -37.64
CA TYR A 55 5.80 -0.84 -36.75
C TYR A 55 5.83 0.54 -37.43
N GLN A 56 6.28 0.63 -38.68
CA GLN A 56 6.29 1.90 -39.42
C GLN A 56 4.87 2.44 -39.65
N ILE A 57 3.92 1.56 -40.02
CA ILE A 57 2.50 1.94 -40.12
C ILE A 57 1.98 2.46 -38.77
N TYR A 58 2.34 1.78 -37.67
CA TYR A 58 1.98 2.22 -36.32
C TYR A 58 2.53 3.60 -35.97
N LEU A 59 3.79 3.92 -36.33
CA LEU A 59 4.38 5.23 -36.09
C LEU A 59 3.64 6.33 -36.85
N ILE A 60 3.36 6.12 -38.14
CA ILE A 60 2.59 7.07 -38.97
C ILE A 60 1.19 7.29 -38.39
N ASP A 61 0.54 6.22 -37.91
CA ASP A 61 -0.78 6.31 -37.26
C ASP A 61 -0.72 7.13 -35.96
N LEU A 62 0.35 7.01 -35.17
CA LEU A 62 0.47 7.71 -33.89
C LEU A 62 0.53 9.23 -34.04
N ASP A 63 1.23 9.73 -35.07
CA ASP A 63 1.38 11.17 -35.32
C ASP A 63 0.04 11.85 -35.63
N ASN A 64 -0.91 11.09 -36.16
CA ASN A 64 -2.24 11.56 -36.58
C ASN A 64 -3.31 11.45 -35.48
N ILE A 65 -2.97 11.01 -34.26
CA ILE A 65 -3.94 10.71 -33.21
C ILE A 65 -3.70 11.56 -31.95
N PRO A 66 -4.68 12.37 -31.51
CA PRO A 66 -4.47 13.28 -30.39
C PRO A 66 -4.72 12.66 -29.00
N THR A 67 -5.56 11.62 -28.87
CA THR A 67 -6.01 11.15 -27.56
C THR A 67 -5.30 9.89 -27.06
N PHE A 68 -5.12 9.79 -25.73
CA PHE A 68 -4.53 8.62 -25.08
C PHE A 68 -5.25 7.31 -25.46
N ASP A 69 -6.59 7.29 -25.38
CA ASP A 69 -7.38 6.08 -25.65
C ASP A 69 -7.23 5.59 -27.10
N ALA A 70 -7.16 6.51 -28.05
CA ALA A 70 -6.94 6.18 -29.45
C ALA A 70 -5.51 5.68 -29.70
N LYS A 71 -4.50 6.27 -29.06
CA LYS A 71 -3.11 5.76 -29.08
C LYS A 71 -3.01 4.36 -28.46
N GLU A 72 -3.68 4.13 -27.32
CA GLU A 72 -3.75 2.82 -26.69
C GLU A 72 -4.41 1.78 -27.60
N LYS A 73 -5.49 2.16 -28.30
CA LYS A 73 -6.14 1.31 -29.29
C LYS A 73 -5.19 0.93 -30.43
N ARG A 74 -4.38 1.87 -30.94
CA ARG A 74 -3.37 1.59 -31.97
C ARG A 74 -2.26 0.67 -31.48
N LEU A 75 -1.76 0.88 -30.27
CA LEU A 75 -0.77 -0.02 -29.67
C LEU A 75 -1.36 -1.43 -29.54
N ARG A 76 -2.60 -1.58 -29.06
CA ARG A 76 -3.28 -2.87 -29.00
C ARG A 76 -3.44 -3.52 -30.38
N ALA A 77 -3.71 -2.73 -31.42
CA ALA A 77 -3.78 -3.23 -32.80
C ALA A 77 -2.43 -3.79 -33.26
N LEU A 78 -1.33 -3.05 -33.06
CA LEU A 78 0.03 -3.51 -33.36
C LEU A 78 0.35 -4.85 -32.66
N LEU A 79 0.10 -4.93 -31.36
CA LEU A 79 0.36 -6.16 -30.59
C LEU A 79 -0.53 -7.32 -31.02
N THR A 80 -1.75 -7.04 -31.49
CA THR A 80 -2.65 -8.04 -32.06
C THR A 80 -2.10 -8.58 -33.37
N SER A 81 -1.61 -7.71 -34.26
CA SER A 81 -0.97 -8.11 -35.52
C SER A 81 0.24 -9.00 -35.26
N TYR A 82 1.16 -8.61 -34.36
CA TYR A 82 2.30 -9.46 -33.98
C TYR A 82 1.87 -10.81 -33.41
N SER A 83 0.87 -10.80 -32.52
CA SER A 83 0.36 -12.04 -31.92
C SER A 83 -0.27 -12.97 -32.96
N GLN A 84 -0.99 -12.42 -33.95
CA GLN A 84 -1.58 -13.19 -35.05
C GLN A 84 -0.50 -13.79 -35.96
N MET A 85 0.54 -13.02 -36.30
CA MET A 85 1.69 -13.54 -37.04
C MET A 85 2.32 -14.74 -36.32
N LEU A 86 2.59 -14.61 -35.01
CA LEU A 86 3.11 -15.72 -34.21
C LEU A 86 2.16 -16.92 -34.22
N CYS A 87 0.85 -16.70 -34.07
CA CYS A 87 -0.15 -17.77 -34.11
C CYS A 87 -0.22 -18.51 -35.45
N GLN A 88 0.05 -17.82 -36.56
CA GLN A 88 0.03 -18.41 -37.90
C GLN A 88 1.28 -19.26 -38.14
N HIS A 89 2.45 -18.79 -37.71
CA HIS A 89 3.73 -19.39 -38.08
C HIS A 89 4.38 -20.26 -36.98
N THR A 90 3.83 -20.29 -35.76
CA THR A 90 4.47 -20.95 -34.60
C THR A 90 3.53 -21.81 -33.77
N SER A 91 4.04 -22.87 -33.14
CA SER A 91 3.33 -23.76 -32.21
C SER A 91 3.35 -23.25 -30.76
N LEU A 92 3.67 -21.97 -30.54
CA LEU A 92 3.65 -21.33 -29.22
C LEU A 92 2.26 -21.44 -28.58
N SER A 93 2.21 -21.98 -27.35
CA SER A 93 0.96 -22.20 -26.61
C SER A 93 0.20 -20.90 -26.28
N ASN A 94 0.93 -19.81 -26.06
CA ASN A 94 0.37 -18.47 -25.91
C ASN A 94 1.29 -17.44 -26.57
N CYS A 95 0.95 -17.06 -27.80
CA CYS A 95 1.73 -16.14 -28.62
C CYS A 95 1.87 -14.74 -27.99
N PHE A 96 0.77 -14.19 -27.46
CA PHE A 96 0.80 -12.86 -26.83
C PHE A 96 1.66 -12.83 -25.55
N GLN A 97 1.53 -13.84 -24.70
CA GLN A 97 2.36 -13.96 -23.50
C GLN A 97 3.82 -14.17 -23.85
N SER A 98 4.11 -14.94 -24.91
CA SER A 98 5.47 -15.14 -25.43
C SER A 98 6.07 -13.84 -25.95
N LEU A 99 5.29 -13.03 -26.68
CA LEU A 99 5.69 -11.68 -27.10
C LEU A 99 5.97 -10.77 -25.89
N CYS A 100 5.11 -10.78 -24.88
CA CYS A 100 5.35 -10.03 -23.64
C CYS A 100 6.60 -10.48 -22.90
N MET A 101 6.94 -11.77 -22.93
CA MET A 101 8.19 -12.24 -22.34
C MET A 101 9.38 -11.81 -23.20
N ALA A 102 9.30 -11.98 -24.52
CA ALA A 102 10.39 -11.64 -25.41
C ALA A 102 10.76 -10.15 -25.34
N GLU A 103 9.78 -9.26 -25.17
CA GLU A 103 10.03 -7.85 -24.88
C GLU A 103 10.83 -7.65 -23.60
N ARG A 104 10.53 -8.38 -22.51
CA ARG A 104 11.30 -8.30 -21.26
C ARG A 104 12.72 -8.84 -21.42
N TYR A 105 12.90 -9.90 -22.21
CA TYR A 105 14.22 -10.43 -22.52
C TYR A 105 15.04 -9.46 -23.39
N ALA A 106 14.41 -8.76 -24.34
CA ALA A 106 15.07 -7.71 -25.11
C ALA A 106 15.49 -6.53 -24.22
N VAL A 107 14.63 -6.10 -23.30
CA VAL A 107 14.96 -5.07 -22.30
C VAL A 107 16.10 -5.54 -21.39
N TRP A 108 16.13 -6.81 -21.00
CA TRP A 108 17.23 -7.36 -20.19
C TRP A 108 18.55 -7.43 -20.97
N GLU A 109 18.53 -7.87 -22.23
CA GLU A 109 19.70 -7.91 -23.12
C GLU A 109 20.31 -6.52 -23.30
N LYS A 110 19.47 -5.51 -23.48
CA LYS A 110 19.87 -4.11 -23.63
C LYS A 110 20.45 -3.51 -22.36
N GLY A 111 20.04 -4.02 -21.20
CA GLY A 111 20.44 -3.48 -19.90
C GLY A 111 19.78 -2.15 -19.54
N ARG A 112 20.28 -1.54 -18.47
CA ARG A 112 19.87 -0.21 -18.01
C ARG A 112 21.10 0.67 -17.85
N ASN A 113 20.96 1.94 -18.19
CA ASN A 113 21.97 2.96 -17.93
C ASN A 113 21.67 3.67 -16.61
N ALA A 114 22.72 4.25 -16.02
CA ALA A 114 22.56 5.19 -14.92
C ALA A 114 21.64 6.35 -15.32
N PHE A 115 20.86 6.84 -14.38
CA PHE A 115 19.86 7.88 -14.62
C PHE A 115 19.93 8.93 -13.51
N THR A 116 20.13 10.18 -13.91
CA THR A 116 20.23 11.32 -12.99
C THR A 116 19.15 12.35 -13.30
N SER A 117 18.65 12.99 -12.25
CA SER A 117 17.70 14.12 -12.35
C SER A 117 18.14 15.20 -11.39
N GLU A 118 18.11 16.44 -11.87
CA GLU A 118 18.55 17.62 -11.12
C GLU A 118 17.41 18.63 -11.06
N PHE A 119 17.22 19.24 -9.91
CA PHE A 119 16.26 20.33 -9.73
C PHE A 119 16.65 21.23 -8.56
N THR A 120 16.23 22.49 -8.62
CA THR A 120 16.53 23.49 -7.59
C THR A 120 15.31 23.77 -6.73
N LEU A 121 15.53 24.02 -5.43
CA LEU A 121 14.51 24.39 -4.47
C LEU A 121 14.87 25.70 -3.78
N GLU A 122 13.89 26.58 -3.57
CA GLU A 122 14.10 27.76 -2.73
C GLU A 122 14.40 27.34 -1.29
N ALA A 123 15.47 27.90 -0.73
CA ALA A 123 15.84 27.64 0.64
C ALA A 123 15.19 28.68 1.56
N GLN A 124 14.42 28.22 2.55
CA GLN A 124 13.80 29.15 3.52
C GLN A 124 14.79 29.81 4.49
N GLN A 125 16.01 29.28 4.60
CA GLN A 125 17.01 29.71 5.59
C GLN A 125 18.40 30.03 4.99
N SER A 126 18.63 29.82 3.69
CA SER A 126 19.90 30.19 3.03
C SER A 126 19.67 31.19 1.89
N ALA A 127 20.67 32.04 1.65
CA ALA A 127 20.62 33.04 0.58
C ALA A 127 20.65 32.42 -0.83
N SER A 128 21.09 31.17 -0.97
CA SER A 128 21.17 30.42 -2.22
C SER A 128 20.14 29.28 -2.27
N PRO A 129 19.56 28.97 -3.44
CA PRO A 129 18.73 27.77 -3.66
C PRO A 129 19.48 26.48 -3.31
N LEU A 130 18.74 25.43 -2.95
CA LEU A 130 19.29 24.09 -2.82
C LEU A 130 19.28 23.39 -4.18
N GLU A 131 20.42 22.85 -4.58
CA GLU A 131 20.58 21.99 -5.75
C GLU A 131 20.39 20.54 -5.33
N ILE A 132 19.37 19.88 -5.88
CA ILE A 132 19.06 18.48 -5.57
C ILE A 132 19.42 17.61 -6.77
N THR A 133 20.28 16.61 -6.54
CA THR A 133 20.66 15.62 -7.55
C THR A 133 20.22 14.23 -7.10
N GLN A 134 19.37 13.59 -7.88
CA GLN A 134 18.91 12.22 -7.66
C GLN A 134 19.52 11.31 -8.72
N THR A 135 20.22 10.26 -8.31
CA THR A 135 20.92 9.32 -9.22
C THR A 135 20.52 7.89 -8.94
N GLU A 136 20.23 7.14 -10.00
CA GLU A 136 19.97 5.69 -10.00
C GLU A 136 21.07 4.99 -10.80
N SER A 137 21.85 4.14 -10.14
CA SER A 137 22.91 3.34 -10.77
C SER A 137 22.49 1.88 -10.78
N PRO A 138 22.23 1.25 -11.94
CA PRO A 138 21.93 -0.19 -12.02
C PRO A 138 23.07 -1.02 -11.42
N CYS A 139 22.73 -2.10 -10.71
CA CYS A 139 23.71 -3.02 -10.13
C CYS A 139 23.30 -4.48 -10.38
N THR A 140 24.27 -5.38 -10.31
CA THR A 140 24.12 -6.84 -10.36
C THR A 140 25.13 -7.48 -9.40
N ASP A 141 24.81 -8.65 -8.86
CA ASP A 141 25.78 -9.53 -8.20
C ASP A 141 26.26 -10.54 -9.23
N ASP A 142 27.09 -10.05 -10.15
CA ASP A 142 27.49 -10.78 -11.36
C ASP A 142 28.28 -12.04 -11.02
N GLU A 143 29.10 -12.04 -9.96
CA GLU A 143 29.80 -13.23 -9.48
C GLU A 143 28.84 -14.36 -9.05
N LEU A 144 27.90 -14.08 -8.14
CA LEU A 144 26.96 -15.10 -7.66
C LEU A 144 26.06 -15.59 -8.78
N LEU A 145 25.66 -14.68 -9.68
CA LEU A 145 24.86 -15.05 -10.85
C LEU A 145 25.69 -15.86 -11.85
N LEU A 146 26.95 -15.53 -12.10
CA LEU A 146 27.80 -16.28 -13.03
C LEU A 146 27.95 -17.74 -12.60
N GLU A 147 28.10 -18.01 -11.30
CA GLU A 147 28.10 -19.37 -10.77
C GLU A 147 26.79 -20.10 -11.06
N GLU A 148 25.65 -19.50 -10.75
CA GLU A 148 24.33 -20.08 -11.01
C GLU A 148 24.13 -20.37 -12.51
N PHE A 149 24.55 -19.47 -13.41
CA PHE A 149 24.43 -19.68 -14.86
C PHE A 149 25.47 -20.64 -15.42
N ASN A 150 26.61 -20.85 -14.75
CA ASN A 150 27.58 -21.87 -15.15
C ASN A 150 27.06 -23.29 -14.90
N THR A 151 26.13 -23.47 -13.96
CA THR A 151 25.45 -24.76 -13.77
C THR A 151 24.65 -25.22 -15.00
N LEU A 152 24.31 -24.30 -15.91
CA LEU A 152 23.60 -24.62 -17.16
C LEU A 152 24.41 -25.53 -18.10
N SER A 153 25.73 -25.53 -17.96
CA SER A 153 26.66 -26.38 -18.72
C SER A 153 26.80 -27.80 -18.13
N THR A 154 26.19 -28.08 -16.98
CA THR A 154 26.21 -29.40 -16.34
C THR A 154 25.10 -30.31 -16.88
N SER A 155 25.24 -31.62 -16.68
CA SER A 155 24.20 -32.61 -17.02
C SER A 155 22.91 -32.39 -16.21
N SER A 156 23.01 -31.82 -15.00
CA SER A 156 21.87 -31.53 -14.13
C SER A 156 21.52 -30.03 -14.15
N LYS A 157 20.84 -29.60 -15.22
CA LYS A 157 20.36 -28.21 -15.32
C LYS A 157 19.44 -27.84 -14.14
N PRO A 158 19.50 -26.60 -13.63
CA PRO A 158 18.68 -26.15 -12.50
C PRO A 158 17.19 -26.11 -12.86
N LEU A 159 16.33 -26.26 -11.86
CA LEU A 159 14.89 -26.41 -12.05
C LEU A 159 14.27 -25.14 -12.65
N TRP A 160 14.64 -23.94 -12.20
CA TRP A 160 14.13 -22.69 -12.78
C TRP A 160 14.31 -22.64 -14.30
N PHE A 161 15.46 -23.12 -14.80
CA PHE A 161 15.79 -23.12 -16.22
C PHE A 161 15.00 -24.17 -17.00
N LYS A 162 14.89 -25.39 -16.45
CA LYS A 162 14.05 -26.47 -17.01
C LYS A 162 12.58 -26.06 -17.15
N LEU A 163 12.12 -25.20 -16.25
CA LEU A 163 10.76 -24.67 -16.21
C LEU A 163 10.48 -23.56 -17.24
N LEU A 164 11.48 -23.11 -17.99
CA LEU A 164 11.34 -22.10 -19.05
C LEU A 164 11.01 -22.72 -20.42
N PRO A 165 10.28 -22.02 -21.30
CA PRO A 165 10.15 -22.40 -22.71
C PRO A 165 11.51 -22.56 -23.43
N SER A 166 11.57 -23.42 -24.44
CA SER A 166 12.80 -23.73 -25.20
C SER A 166 13.49 -22.50 -25.79
N TRP A 167 12.75 -21.56 -26.37
CA TRP A 167 13.35 -20.33 -26.90
C TRP A 167 14.00 -19.45 -25.81
N GLN A 168 13.47 -19.44 -24.58
CA GLN A 168 14.07 -18.71 -23.45
C GLN A 168 15.34 -19.40 -22.97
N GLN A 169 15.31 -20.73 -22.89
CA GLN A 169 16.50 -21.53 -22.57
C GLN A 169 17.62 -21.26 -23.58
N ASN A 170 17.30 -21.27 -24.88
CA ASN A 170 18.25 -20.97 -25.96
C ASN A 170 18.84 -19.56 -25.82
N PHE A 171 17.99 -18.55 -25.62
CA PHE A 171 18.44 -17.17 -25.41
C PHE A 171 19.42 -17.06 -24.24
N ILE A 172 19.05 -17.60 -23.07
CA ILE A 172 19.88 -17.51 -21.86
C ILE A 172 21.21 -18.24 -22.05
N SER A 173 21.20 -19.47 -22.59
CA SER A 173 22.43 -20.24 -22.80
C SER A 173 23.43 -19.52 -23.71
N ASN A 174 22.93 -18.82 -24.74
CA ASN A 174 23.78 -18.11 -25.69
C ASN A 174 24.31 -16.77 -25.16
N ASN A 175 23.62 -16.15 -24.21
CA ASN A 175 23.91 -14.79 -23.75
C ASN A 175 24.35 -14.73 -22.26
N LYS A 176 24.53 -15.87 -21.58
CA LYS A 176 24.73 -15.92 -20.11
C LYS A 176 25.79 -14.98 -19.56
N ASN A 177 26.97 -14.88 -20.20
CA ASN A 177 28.09 -14.07 -19.71
C ASN A 177 27.80 -12.57 -19.73
N GLU A 178 26.96 -12.12 -20.66
CA GLU A 178 26.53 -10.72 -20.72
C GLU A 178 25.35 -10.48 -19.80
N LEU A 179 24.37 -11.40 -19.77
CA LEU A 179 23.15 -11.26 -18.97
C LEU A 179 23.41 -11.12 -17.46
N VAL A 180 24.45 -11.77 -16.92
CA VAL A 180 24.81 -11.65 -15.50
C VAL A 180 25.26 -10.25 -15.08
N LYS A 181 25.73 -9.45 -16.05
CA LYS A 181 26.14 -8.05 -15.85
C LYS A 181 24.99 -7.07 -16.10
N GLN A 182 23.86 -7.54 -16.64
CA GLN A 182 22.74 -6.70 -17.01
C GLN A 182 21.63 -6.70 -15.95
N SER A 183 21.11 -5.51 -15.68
CA SER A 183 20.03 -5.34 -14.73
C SER A 183 18.74 -6.01 -15.22
N ILE A 184 18.20 -6.94 -14.43
CA ILE A 184 16.98 -7.67 -14.77
C ILE A 184 15.76 -6.74 -14.64
N PRO A 185 14.87 -6.63 -15.64
CA PRO A 185 13.69 -5.79 -15.54
C PRO A 185 12.70 -6.31 -14.50
N SER A 186 12.02 -5.40 -13.78
CA SER A 186 11.09 -5.69 -12.66
C SER A 186 10.05 -6.80 -12.91
N SER A 187 9.67 -7.02 -14.16
CA SER A 187 8.63 -7.96 -14.60
C SER A 187 9.19 -9.33 -15.03
N LEU A 188 10.51 -9.50 -15.13
CA LEU A 188 11.14 -10.78 -15.42
C LEU A 188 11.59 -11.43 -14.10
N ARG A 189 10.74 -12.30 -13.53
CA ARG A 189 10.91 -12.84 -12.16
C ARG A 189 10.94 -14.36 -12.10
N CYS A 190 11.25 -14.97 -13.23
CA CYS A 190 11.44 -16.41 -13.39
C CYS A 190 12.91 -16.82 -13.56
N VAL A 191 13.83 -15.86 -13.50
CA VAL A 191 15.28 -16.06 -13.61
C VAL A 191 15.95 -15.71 -12.26
N PRO A 192 17.11 -16.30 -11.95
CA PRO A 192 17.88 -15.97 -10.74
C PRO A 192 18.35 -14.52 -10.75
N GLY A 193 18.36 -13.89 -9.58
CA GLY A 193 18.83 -12.51 -9.38
C GLY A 193 17.76 -11.54 -8.91
N LEU A 194 18.22 -10.42 -8.33
CA LEU A 194 17.38 -9.32 -7.89
C LEU A 194 16.94 -8.47 -9.09
N ALA A 195 15.66 -8.58 -9.44
CA ALA A 195 15.10 -7.73 -10.49
C ALA A 195 14.97 -6.27 -10.03
N ASN A 196 15.10 -5.37 -11.01
CA ASN A 196 15.03 -3.92 -10.85
C ASN A 196 16.05 -3.38 -9.84
N LEU A 197 17.20 -4.04 -9.70
CA LEU A 197 18.25 -3.67 -8.77
C LEU A 197 18.99 -2.40 -9.22
N SER A 198 19.04 -1.40 -8.34
CA SER A 198 19.86 -0.19 -8.48
C SER A 198 20.30 0.35 -7.12
N LEU A 199 21.38 1.12 -7.11
CA LEU A 199 21.78 1.99 -6.02
C LEU A 199 21.21 3.40 -6.29
N HIS A 200 20.34 3.86 -5.40
CA HIS A 200 19.83 5.22 -5.39
C HIS A 200 20.72 6.12 -4.52
N ARG A 201 21.01 7.34 -5.00
CA ARG A 201 21.68 8.41 -4.25
C ARG A 201 20.91 9.72 -4.39
N CYS A 202 20.75 10.42 -3.27
CA CYS A 202 20.22 11.77 -3.21
C CYS A 202 21.29 12.69 -2.64
N GLU A 203 21.67 13.69 -3.42
CA GLU A 203 22.67 14.71 -3.06
C GLU A 203 21.98 16.07 -2.93
N VAL A 204 22.43 16.85 -1.95
CA VAL A 204 21.99 18.23 -1.73
C VAL A 204 23.23 19.12 -1.78
N ASN A 205 23.27 20.07 -2.72
CA ASN A 205 24.43 20.92 -3.00
C ASN A 205 25.72 20.11 -3.23
N GLY A 206 25.64 19.02 -3.99
CA GLY A 206 26.77 18.13 -4.29
C GLY A 206 27.25 17.24 -3.13
N VAL A 207 26.51 17.19 -2.01
CA VAL A 207 26.84 16.34 -0.86
C VAL A 207 25.83 15.20 -0.73
N GLU A 208 26.30 13.95 -0.70
CA GLU A 208 25.46 12.77 -0.47
C GLU A 208 24.69 12.92 0.84
N SER A 209 23.37 13.06 0.73
CA SER A 209 22.46 13.19 1.86
C SER A 209 21.76 11.87 2.18
N LEU A 210 21.58 10.99 1.20
CA LEU A 210 21.03 9.66 1.44
C LEU A 210 21.42 8.70 0.32
N SER A 211 21.61 7.42 0.67
CA SER A 211 21.86 6.35 -0.30
C SER A 211 21.19 5.04 0.13
N TYR A 212 20.61 4.29 -0.80
CA TYR A 212 20.00 2.99 -0.52
C TYR A 212 19.84 2.16 -1.81
N PHE A 213 19.82 0.84 -1.67
CA PHE A 213 19.49 -0.03 -2.79
C PHE A 213 17.98 -0.10 -3.00
N ARG A 214 17.58 -0.07 -4.26
CA ARG A 214 16.21 -0.34 -4.70
C ARG A 214 16.20 -1.63 -5.47
N HIS A 215 15.16 -2.43 -5.25
CA HIS A 215 14.96 -3.64 -6.00
C HIS A 215 13.48 -4.04 -5.95
N ALA A 216 13.13 -5.06 -6.70
CA ALA A 216 11.86 -5.73 -6.56
C ALA A 216 11.97 -6.90 -5.57
N THR A 217 10.88 -7.31 -4.92
CA THR A 217 10.89 -8.33 -3.84
C THR A 217 11.84 -9.53 -4.06
N GLN A 218 12.51 -10.02 -3.02
CA GLN A 218 13.46 -11.13 -3.14
C GLN A 218 12.78 -12.41 -3.64
N SER A 219 11.47 -12.55 -3.43
CA SER A 219 10.73 -13.74 -3.86
C SER A 219 10.42 -13.71 -5.37
N PRO A 220 10.75 -14.77 -6.14
CA PRO A 220 10.39 -14.90 -7.56
C PRO A 220 8.88 -15.10 -7.73
N VAL A 221 8.14 -14.00 -7.84
CA VAL A 221 6.66 -13.99 -7.82
C VAL A 221 6.00 -14.77 -8.95
N ASP A 222 6.71 -15.03 -10.07
CA ASP A 222 6.15 -15.83 -11.16
C ASP A 222 6.10 -17.33 -10.82
N LEU A 223 6.93 -17.81 -9.88
CA LEU A 223 6.87 -19.18 -9.39
C LEU A 223 5.69 -19.41 -8.44
N LEU A 224 5.15 -18.38 -7.77
CA LEU A 224 3.92 -18.46 -6.96
C LEU A 224 2.68 -18.91 -7.76
N LYS A 225 2.68 -18.72 -9.09
CA LYS A 225 1.58 -19.15 -9.96
C LYS A 225 1.60 -20.65 -10.21
N LYS A 226 2.76 -21.29 -10.04
CA LYS A 226 2.95 -22.73 -10.26
C LYS A 226 2.60 -23.47 -8.97
N LYS A 227 1.83 -24.54 -9.09
CA LYS A 227 1.47 -25.41 -7.96
C LYS A 227 2.41 -26.60 -7.92
N GLY A 228 2.82 -27.01 -6.72
CA GLY A 228 3.65 -28.20 -6.51
C GLY A 228 4.90 -27.90 -5.69
N THR A 229 5.36 -28.92 -4.98
CA THR A 229 6.51 -28.86 -4.06
C THR A 229 7.80 -28.43 -4.76
N GLU A 230 8.02 -28.84 -6.01
CA GLU A 230 9.18 -28.45 -6.81
C GLU A 230 9.25 -26.92 -7.04
N ALA A 231 8.13 -26.29 -7.43
CA ALA A 231 8.09 -24.85 -7.67
C ALA A 231 8.26 -24.03 -6.37
N GLU A 232 7.68 -24.50 -5.27
CA GLU A 232 7.83 -23.88 -3.93
C GLU A 232 9.25 -24.04 -3.38
N ASN A 233 9.92 -25.15 -3.70
CA ASN A 233 11.31 -25.37 -3.35
C ASN A 233 12.24 -24.46 -4.15
N GLU A 234 12.00 -24.34 -5.46
CA GLU A 234 12.79 -23.45 -6.30
C GLU A 234 12.57 -21.98 -5.96
N GLN A 235 11.33 -21.59 -5.65
CA GLN A 235 11.03 -20.25 -5.15
C GLN A 235 11.83 -19.94 -3.88
N PHE A 236 11.86 -20.88 -2.93
CA PHE A 236 12.62 -20.73 -1.70
C PHE A 236 14.13 -20.62 -1.98
N ARG A 237 14.68 -21.50 -2.83
CA ARG A 237 16.11 -21.50 -3.20
C ARG A 237 16.54 -20.19 -3.84
N LEU A 238 15.81 -19.72 -4.85
CA LEU A 238 16.08 -18.44 -5.51
C LEU A 238 15.88 -17.24 -4.58
N SER A 239 14.95 -17.32 -3.63
CA SER A 239 14.81 -16.29 -2.59
C SER A 239 16.04 -16.24 -1.69
N CYS A 240 16.65 -17.39 -1.34
CA CYS A 240 17.92 -17.43 -0.61
C CYS A 240 19.06 -16.81 -1.41
N LEU A 241 19.18 -17.14 -2.71
CA LEU A 241 20.16 -16.55 -3.61
C LEU A 241 20.03 -15.01 -3.62
N ASN A 242 18.80 -14.51 -3.73
CA ASN A 242 18.51 -13.09 -3.76
C ASN A 242 18.84 -12.38 -2.44
N VAL A 243 18.61 -13.01 -1.28
CA VAL A 243 19.02 -12.46 0.03
C VAL A 243 20.54 -12.51 0.21
N ALA A 244 21.21 -13.56 -0.26
CA ALA A 244 22.66 -13.64 -0.28
C ALA A 244 23.27 -12.50 -1.10
N SER A 245 22.73 -12.19 -2.28
CA SER A 245 23.17 -11.04 -3.07
C SER A 245 23.02 -9.71 -2.34
N GLN A 246 21.98 -9.53 -1.51
CA GLN A 246 21.87 -8.33 -0.68
C GLN A 246 23.01 -8.22 0.31
N ILE A 247 23.41 -9.34 0.91
CA ILE A 247 24.52 -9.37 1.87
C ILE A 247 25.84 -9.08 1.15
N ARG A 248 26.14 -9.82 0.08
CA ARG A 248 27.36 -9.66 -0.73
C ARG A 248 27.55 -8.22 -1.23
N LEU A 249 26.54 -7.66 -1.90
CA LEU A 249 26.60 -6.29 -2.41
C LEU A 249 26.66 -5.23 -1.30
N SER A 250 26.07 -5.49 -0.13
CA SER A 250 26.25 -4.60 1.03
C SER A 250 27.68 -4.62 1.53
N LEU A 251 28.32 -5.80 1.57
CA LEU A 251 29.73 -5.93 1.96
C LEU A 251 30.63 -5.21 0.96
N ASP A 252 30.49 -5.49 -0.35
CA ASP A 252 31.27 -4.83 -1.42
C ASP A 252 31.15 -3.29 -1.31
N GLN A 253 29.92 -2.75 -1.21
CA GLN A 253 29.69 -1.31 -1.05
C GLN A 253 30.38 -0.72 0.19
N GLN A 254 30.36 -1.43 1.32
CA GLN A 254 30.96 -0.92 2.56
C GLN A 254 32.49 -0.91 2.49
N PHE A 255 33.10 -1.92 1.88
CA PHE A 255 34.54 -1.96 1.71
C PHE A 255 35.04 -0.90 0.71
N GLU A 256 34.30 -0.65 -0.38
CA GLU A 256 34.59 0.44 -1.31
C GLU A 256 34.53 1.81 -0.63
N ARG A 257 33.48 2.08 0.17
CA ARG A 257 33.29 3.36 0.86
C ARG A 257 34.35 3.70 1.89
N ASN A 258 34.79 2.70 2.65
CA ASN A 258 35.67 2.92 3.80
C ASN A 258 37.15 2.61 3.53
N GLN A 259 37.51 2.22 2.29
CA GLN A 259 38.86 1.79 1.91
C GLN A 259 39.46 0.75 2.90
N GLY A 260 38.61 -0.07 3.52
CA GLY A 260 39.01 -1.08 4.50
C GLY A 260 39.38 -0.57 5.91
N LYS A 261 39.13 0.70 6.27
CA LYS A 261 39.43 1.25 7.61
C LYS A 261 38.17 1.32 8.51
N ASP A 262 38.33 1.08 9.81
CA ASP A 262 37.36 1.34 10.91
C ASP A 262 35.98 0.63 10.88
N LEU A 263 35.83 -0.47 10.14
CA LEU A 263 34.58 -1.22 10.06
C LEU A 263 34.57 -2.45 10.98
N HIS A 264 33.81 -2.36 12.09
CA HIS A 264 33.60 -3.51 12.99
C HIS A 264 32.32 -4.30 12.69
N GLU A 265 31.35 -3.69 12.03
CA GLU A 265 30.03 -4.28 11.77
C GLU A 265 29.36 -3.63 10.55
N VAL A 266 28.74 -4.43 9.69
CA VAL A 266 27.81 -3.98 8.65
C VAL A 266 26.38 -4.28 9.08
N VAL A 267 25.55 -3.23 9.14
CA VAL A 267 24.12 -3.35 9.42
C VAL A 267 23.35 -3.26 8.12
N ILE A 268 22.57 -4.29 7.79
CA ILE A 268 21.83 -4.44 6.54
C ILE A 268 20.34 -4.47 6.87
N LEU A 269 19.57 -3.54 6.31
CA LEU A 269 18.11 -3.50 6.47
C LEU A 269 17.39 -3.89 5.18
N SER A 270 16.64 -4.98 5.22
CA SER A 270 15.74 -5.43 4.17
C SER A 270 14.32 -4.88 4.37
N GLN A 271 14.09 -3.67 3.88
CA GLN A 271 12.84 -2.93 4.04
C GLN A 271 11.86 -3.20 2.90
N SER A 272 10.66 -3.64 3.24
CA SER A 272 9.60 -3.96 2.27
C SER A 272 8.43 -3.00 2.32
N ILE A 273 7.83 -2.71 1.17
CA ILE A 273 6.64 -1.87 1.03
C ILE A 273 5.47 -2.71 0.49
N LEU A 274 5.20 -3.84 1.17
CA LEU A 274 4.12 -4.79 0.85
C LEU A 274 2.93 -4.57 1.78
N SER A 275 1.74 -4.97 1.35
CA SER A 275 0.49 -4.83 2.11
C SER A 275 -0.14 -6.19 2.43
N PRO A 276 0.52 -7.02 3.26
CA PRO A 276 0.00 -8.33 3.64
C PRO A 276 -1.24 -8.20 4.54
N GLY A 277 -2.10 -9.22 4.49
CA GLY A 277 -3.33 -9.34 5.25
C GLY A 277 -4.49 -9.82 4.39
N TRP A 278 -5.66 -9.95 5.01
CA TRP A 278 -6.85 -10.53 4.40
C TRP A 278 -7.26 -9.90 3.06
N ALA A 279 -7.10 -8.58 2.90
CA ALA A 279 -7.40 -7.91 1.64
C ALA A 279 -6.50 -8.36 0.48
N ALA A 280 -5.22 -8.68 0.75
CA ALA A 280 -4.31 -9.22 -0.26
C ALA A 280 -4.69 -10.66 -0.63
N ASP A 281 -5.07 -11.47 0.36
CA ASP A 281 -5.55 -12.84 0.14
C ASP A 281 -6.82 -12.82 -0.71
N ALA A 282 -7.81 -12.01 -0.33
CA ALA A 282 -9.03 -11.81 -1.09
C ALA A 282 -8.74 -11.31 -2.53
N LYS A 283 -7.84 -10.34 -2.69
CA LYS A 283 -7.42 -9.86 -4.01
C LYS A 283 -6.88 -11.00 -4.90
N SER A 284 -6.04 -11.86 -4.33
CA SER A 284 -5.44 -12.97 -5.07
C SER A 284 -6.43 -14.08 -5.41
N ILE A 285 -7.34 -14.40 -4.48
CA ILE A 285 -8.32 -15.48 -4.64
C ILE A 285 -9.40 -15.07 -5.64
N PHE A 286 -9.87 -13.82 -5.58
CA PHE A 286 -11.05 -13.39 -6.33
C PHE A 286 -10.70 -12.56 -7.56
N PHE A 287 -9.73 -11.64 -7.47
CA PHE A 287 -9.50 -10.63 -8.50
C PHE A 287 -8.29 -10.92 -9.39
N THR A 288 -7.31 -11.68 -8.91
CA THR A 288 -6.02 -11.88 -9.59
C THR A 288 -5.53 -13.32 -9.45
N ASP A 289 -4.25 -13.53 -9.15
CA ASP A 289 -3.65 -14.83 -8.87
C ASP A 289 -2.68 -14.73 -7.67
N ALA A 290 -2.08 -15.86 -7.28
CA ALA A 290 -1.14 -15.94 -6.16
C ALA A 290 0.05 -14.97 -6.28
N SER A 291 0.48 -14.61 -7.49
CA SER A 291 1.58 -13.66 -7.67
C SER A 291 1.21 -12.25 -7.26
N ASP A 292 -0.08 -11.87 -7.25
CA ASP A 292 -0.59 -10.58 -6.78
C ASP A 292 -0.96 -10.60 -5.28
N ASN A 293 -0.66 -11.71 -4.56
CA ASN A 293 -0.85 -11.83 -3.13
C ASN A 293 0.34 -11.27 -2.33
N ASP A 294 0.22 -10.02 -1.85
CA ASP A 294 1.23 -9.40 -0.98
C ASP A 294 1.46 -10.18 0.34
N THR A 295 0.49 -10.96 0.85
CA THR A 295 0.68 -11.82 2.03
C THR A 295 1.65 -12.94 1.73
N GLN A 296 1.43 -13.70 0.66
CA GLN A 296 2.32 -14.81 0.29
C GLN A 296 3.72 -14.33 -0.07
N ILE A 297 3.83 -13.20 -0.78
CA ILE A 297 5.14 -12.59 -1.09
C ILE A 297 5.88 -12.22 0.19
N TYR A 298 5.17 -11.57 1.13
CA TYR A 298 5.74 -11.17 2.42
C TYR A 298 6.19 -12.38 3.22
N GLU A 299 5.35 -13.40 3.37
CA GLU A 299 5.68 -14.62 4.12
C GLU A 299 6.85 -15.38 3.51
N ALA A 300 6.89 -15.52 2.18
CA ALA A 300 8.01 -16.17 1.47
C ALA A 300 9.33 -15.42 1.67
N LYS A 301 9.31 -14.08 1.59
CA LYS A 301 10.49 -13.25 1.89
C LYS A 301 10.94 -13.46 3.33
N GLU A 302 10.05 -13.25 4.31
CA GLU A 302 10.44 -13.28 5.71
C GLU A 302 10.92 -14.66 6.15
N GLN A 303 10.40 -15.75 5.56
CA GLN A 303 10.90 -17.10 5.83
C GLN A 303 12.41 -17.23 5.54
N VAL A 304 12.88 -16.65 4.44
CA VAL A 304 14.29 -16.68 4.05
C VAL A 304 15.11 -15.71 4.87
N VAL A 305 14.63 -14.48 5.10
CA VAL A 305 15.36 -13.51 5.90
C VAL A 305 15.56 -14.01 7.33
N GLU A 306 14.55 -14.64 7.94
CA GLU A 306 14.68 -15.28 9.26
C GLU A 306 15.71 -16.43 9.26
N LEU A 307 15.82 -17.20 8.17
CA LEU A 307 16.85 -18.24 8.03
C LEU A 307 18.25 -17.62 8.06
N PHE A 308 18.50 -16.58 7.26
CA PHE A 308 19.78 -15.87 7.26
C PHE A 308 20.06 -15.19 8.61
N GLN A 309 19.08 -14.56 9.23
CA GLN A 309 19.23 -13.97 10.57
C GLN A 309 19.66 -15.01 11.61
N ARG A 310 19.05 -16.21 11.60
CA ARG A 310 19.43 -17.31 12.50
C ARG A 310 20.81 -17.84 12.19
N ALA A 311 21.12 -18.02 10.91
CA ALA A 311 22.40 -18.55 10.46
C ALA A 311 23.57 -17.62 10.80
N ILE A 312 23.41 -16.31 10.56
CA ILE A 312 24.40 -15.29 10.90
C ILE A 312 24.59 -15.18 12.41
N ALA A 313 23.50 -15.21 13.19
CA ALA A 313 23.58 -15.10 14.64
C ALA A 313 24.15 -16.35 15.33
N ASN A 314 24.02 -17.54 14.70
CA ASN A 314 24.38 -18.82 15.32
C ASN A 314 25.04 -19.79 14.31
N PRO A 315 26.21 -19.44 13.74
CA PRO A 315 26.85 -20.22 12.68
C PRO A 315 27.19 -21.67 13.08
N ASP A 316 27.54 -21.92 14.33
CA ASP A 316 27.94 -23.25 14.84
C ASP A 316 26.76 -24.10 15.35
N VAL A 317 25.52 -23.65 15.17
CA VAL A 317 24.34 -24.45 15.51
C VAL A 317 24.00 -25.39 14.34
N ALA A 318 23.81 -26.67 14.66
CA ALA A 318 23.42 -27.68 13.67
C ALA A 318 22.07 -27.34 13.02
N ILE A 319 21.94 -27.62 11.72
CA ILE A 319 20.70 -27.44 10.98
C ILE A 319 19.71 -28.56 11.39
N SER A 320 19.00 -28.36 12.50
CA SER A 320 18.05 -29.34 13.09
C SER A 320 16.63 -28.81 13.32
N SER A 321 16.39 -27.52 13.06
CA SER A 321 15.10 -26.87 13.29
C SER A 321 14.02 -27.22 12.24
N LYS A 322 12.76 -26.83 12.49
CA LYS A 322 11.65 -26.99 11.53
C LYS A 322 11.99 -26.32 10.18
N GLY A 323 12.12 -27.11 9.12
CA GLY A 323 12.60 -26.67 7.79
C GLY A 323 14.04 -27.09 7.45
N ALA A 324 14.76 -27.70 8.39
CA ALA A 324 16.11 -28.24 8.20
C ALA A 324 16.21 -29.22 7.04
N SER A 325 15.24 -30.13 6.90
CA SER A 325 15.20 -31.08 5.78
C SER A 325 15.15 -30.39 4.42
N LYS A 326 14.37 -29.29 4.32
CA LYS A 326 14.28 -28.50 3.08
C LYS A 326 15.59 -27.78 2.76
N VAL A 327 16.26 -27.19 3.75
CA VAL A 327 17.56 -26.53 3.54
C VAL A 327 18.62 -27.56 3.12
N LYS A 328 18.70 -28.69 3.84
CA LYS A 328 19.65 -29.77 3.52
C LYS A 328 19.46 -30.29 2.10
N ALA A 329 18.22 -30.59 1.72
CA ALA A 329 17.90 -31.13 0.39
C ALA A 329 18.16 -30.15 -0.77
N LEU A 330 18.09 -28.83 -0.53
CA LEU A 330 18.20 -27.84 -1.59
C LEU A 330 19.63 -27.30 -1.81
N PHE A 331 20.48 -27.35 -0.80
CA PHE A 331 21.81 -26.71 -0.84
C PHE A 331 22.98 -27.67 -0.68
N PHE A 332 22.72 -28.93 -0.34
CA PHE A 332 23.76 -29.92 -0.06
C PHE A 332 23.51 -31.20 -0.85
N ASN A 333 24.57 -31.80 -1.37
CA ASN A 333 24.50 -33.09 -2.05
C ASN A 333 24.35 -34.25 -1.04
N GLU A 334 24.09 -35.47 -1.53
CA GLU A 334 23.85 -36.64 -0.67
C GLU A 334 25.04 -36.97 0.25
N ALA A 335 26.27 -36.80 -0.22
CA ALA A 335 27.48 -37.04 0.57
C ALA A 335 27.63 -36.01 1.70
N GLU A 336 27.35 -34.74 1.42
CA GLU A 336 27.34 -33.68 2.44
C GLU A 336 26.25 -33.92 3.48
N GLN A 337 25.06 -34.35 3.05
CA GLN A 337 23.93 -34.65 3.93
C GLN A 337 24.19 -35.82 4.89
N ALA A 338 25.14 -36.71 4.58
CA ALA A 338 25.57 -37.78 5.48
C ALA A 338 26.36 -37.27 6.70
N THR A 339 26.79 -36.00 6.69
CA THR A 339 27.51 -35.36 7.79
C THR A 339 26.59 -34.46 8.63
N THR A 340 27.06 -34.05 9.81
CA THR A 340 26.34 -33.04 10.59
C THR A 340 26.57 -31.67 9.98
N LEU A 341 25.54 -31.14 9.32
CA LEU A 341 25.56 -29.81 8.71
C LEU A 341 25.16 -28.71 9.71
N TYR A 342 25.89 -27.62 9.69
CA TYR A 342 25.75 -26.43 10.53
C TYR A 342 25.36 -25.19 9.69
N TYR A 343 24.87 -24.14 10.33
CA TYR A 343 24.51 -22.91 9.61
C TYR A 343 25.70 -22.25 8.89
N ARG A 344 26.92 -22.38 9.42
CA ARG A 344 28.14 -21.94 8.73
C ARG A 344 28.34 -22.64 7.38
N ASP A 345 27.97 -23.92 7.28
CA ASP A 345 28.09 -24.68 6.02
C ASP A 345 27.06 -24.18 5.00
N PHE A 346 25.89 -23.73 5.46
CA PHE A 346 24.89 -23.09 4.61
C PHE A 346 25.34 -21.72 4.12
N LEU A 347 25.92 -20.90 5.00
CA LEU A 347 26.45 -19.57 4.63
C LEU A 347 27.65 -19.68 3.67
N ALA A 348 28.48 -20.72 3.82
CA ALA A 348 29.60 -21.00 2.92
C ALA A 348 29.15 -21.27 1.47
N LYS A 349 27.90 -21.72 1.24
CA LYS A 349 27.33 -21.85 -0.13
C LYS A 349 27.15 -20.50 -0.85
N PHE A 350 27.38 -19.39 -0.15
CA PHE A 350 27.28 -18.03 -0.69
C PHE A 350 28.55 -17.20 -0.42
N ASP A 351 29.70 -17.86 -0.18
CA ASP A 351 31.00 -17.24 0.15
C ASP A 351 31.06 -16.43 1.45
N LEU A 352 30.17 -16.73 2.39
CA LEU A 352 30.13 -16.11 3.72
C LEU A 352 30.76 -17.04 4.76
N LEU A 353 32.07 -16.89 4.99
CA LEU A 353 32.84 -17.79 5.86
C LEU A 353 32.86 -17.28 7.31
N ALA A 354 32.12 -17.95 8.18
CA ALA A 354 32.10 -17.65 9.62
C ALA A 354 33.48 -17.85 10.26
N GLN A 355 33.89 -16.90 11.11
CA GLN A 355 35.12 -16.92 11.89
C GLN A 355 34.84 -17.22 13.37
N PRO A 356 35.83 -17.71 14.15
CA PRO A 356 35.64 -18.05 15.56
C PRO A 356 35.19 -16.89 16.46
N ASP A 357 35.46 -15.64 16.07
CA ASP A 357 35.07 -14.42 16.80
C ASP A 357 33.64 -13.93 16.47
N GLY A 358 32.91 -14.69 15.66
CA GLY A 358 31.57 -14.37 15.17
C GLY A 358 31.54 -13.35 14.03
N SER A 359 32.69 -12.99 13.45
CA SER A 359 32.78 -12.22 12.21
C SER A 359 32.69 -13.13 10.97
N PHE A 360 32.57 -12.53 9.79
CA PHE A 360 32.48 -13.22 8.52
C PHE A 360 33.55 -12.72 7.56
N LYS A 361 34.25 -13.66 6.91
CA LYS A 361 35.17 -13.38 5.81
C LYS A 361 34.42 -13.54 4.48
N TYR A 362 34.60 -12.56 3.60
CA TYR A 362 34.05 -12.53 2.25
C TYR A 362 35.13 -11.97 1.31
N LYS A 363 35.41 -12.69 0.22
CA LYS A 363 36.52 -12.39 -0.71
C LYS A 363 37.85 -12.16 0.05
N THR A 364 38.65 -11.22 -0.44
CA THR A 364 39.89 -10.74 0.19
C THR A 364 39.64 -9.65 1.23
N HIS A 365 38.39 -9.35 1.57
CA HIS A 365 38.09 -8.31 2.54
C HIS A 365 38.40 -8.76 3.98
N PRO A 366 38.70 -7.80 4.88
CA PRO A 366 38.81 -8.07 6.31
C PRO A 366 37.52 -8.69 6.86
N SER A 367 37.67 -9.56 7.86
CA SER A 367 36.52 -10.18 8.52
C SER A 367 35.68 -9.14 9.27
N ILE A 368 34.35 -9.24 9.14
CA ILE A 368 33.42 -8.22 9.65
C ILE A 368 32.16 -8.84 10.25
N LYS A 369 31.60 -8.22 11.30
CA LYS A 369 30.31 -8.67 11.85
C LYS A 369 29.17 -8.22 10.94
N ILE A 370 28.13 -9.03 10.83
CA ILE A 370 26.96 -8.75 10.00
C ILE A 370 25.71 -8.73 10.89
N SER A 371 24.91 -7.66 10.79
CA SER A 371 23.57 -7.58 11.36
C SER A 371 22.53 -7.45 10.25
N LEU A 372 21.74 -8.50 10.02
CA LEU A 372 20.65 -8.48 9.05
C LEU A 372 19.31 -8.17 9.74
N LEU A 373 18.59 -7.17 9.24
CA LEU A 373 17.31 -6.69 9.75
C LEU A 373 16.24 -6.75 8.66
N SER A 374 14.97 -6.85 9.05
CA SER A 374 13.81 -6.89 8.15
C SER A 374 12.64 -6.10 8.69
N THR A 375 12.16 -5.11 7.93
CA THR A 375 10.93 -4.37 8.26
C THR A 375 10.00 -4.33 7.05
N ASN A 376 8.68 -4.22 7.30
CA ASN A 376 7.71 -4.01 6.24
C ASN A 376 6.73 -2.86 6.56
N HIS A 377 6.51 -1.96 5.61
CA HIS A 377 5.70 -0.75 5.74
C HIS A 377 4.62 -0.70 4.65
N PRO A 378 3.35 -0.94 4.96
CA PRO A 378 2.29 -1.03 3.97
C PRO A 378 1.72 0.36 3.67
N PHE A 379 2.03 0.89 2.49
CA PHE A 379 1.51 2.18 2.05
C PHE A 379 0.13 2.09 1.38
N ASN A 380 -0.71 1.11 1.72
CA ASN A 380 -2.02 0.91 1.09
C ASN A 380 -3.18 1.24 2.05
N ILE A 381 -4.11 2.10 1.59
CA ILE A 381 -5.31 2.52 2.32
C ILE A 381 -6.28 1.36 2.63
N LEU A 382 -6.29 0.29 1.82
CA LEU A 382 -7.17 -0.87 2.01
C LEU A 382 -6.82 -1.70 3.26
N ARG A 383 -5.73 -1.36 3.98
CA ARG A 383 -5.40 -1.96 5.27
C ARG A 383 -6.35 -1.58 6.41
N ARG A 384 -7.35 -0.72 6.15
CA ARG A 384 -8.49 -0.49 7.06
C ARG A 384 -9.23 -1.79 7.43
N PHE A 385 -9.08 -2.86 6.64
CA PHE A 385 -9.77 -4.13 6.82
C PHE A 385 -9.00 -5.22 7.59
N GLY A 386 -7.78 -4.95 8.10
CA GLY A 386 -7.09 -5.90 8.98
C GLY A 386 -5.57 -5.72 9.07
N LEU A 387 -5.04 -5.68 10.30
CA LEU A 387 -3.59 -5.73 10.55
C LEU A 387 -3.09 -7.17 10.38
N HIS A 388 -2.00 -7.36 9.63
CA HIS A 388 -1.30 -8.65 9.58
C HIS A 388 -0.38 -8.79 10.79
N SER A 389 -0.84 -9.51 11.82
CA SER A 389 -0.18 -9.64 13.14
C SER A 389 1.31 -10.08 13.06
N PRO A 390 1.69 -11.07 12.24
CA PRO A 390 3.10 -11.48 12.10
C PRO A 390 4.02 -10.31 11.69
N GLN A 391 3.55 -9.42 10.83
CA GLN A 391 4.32 -8.23 10.43
C GLN A 391 4.56 -7.27 11.59
N THR A 392 3.54 -6.94 12.37
CA THR A 392 3.70 -6.01 13.49
C THR A 392 4.69 -6.56 14.52
N LYS A 393 4.66 -7.87 14.78
CA LYS A 393 5.60 -8.53 15.70
C LYS A 393 7.04 -8.48 15.17
N ARG A 394 7.25 -8.83 13.90
CA ARG A 394 8.57 -8.82 13.25
C ARG A 394 9.18 -7.43 13.18
N ASN A 395 8.41 -6.42 12.76
CA ASN A 395 8.89 -5.03 12.74
C ASN A 395 9.38 -4.62 14.14
N ALA A 396 8.62 -4.90 15.21
CA ALA A 396 9.01 -4.50 16.55
C ALA A 396 10.33 -5.14 17.03
N VAL A 397 10.59 -6.40 16.64
CA VAL A 397 11.87 -7.08 16.94
C VAL A 397 13.02 -6.45 16.15
N ASN A 398 12.83 -6.23 14.84
CA ASN A 398 13.87 -5.68 13.98
C ASN A 398 14.17 -4.21 14.28
N THR A 399 13.17 -3.41 14.68
CA THR A 399 13.39 -2.05 15.19
C THR A 399 14.23 -2.08 16.48
N ALA A 400 13.99 -3.03 17.39
CA ALA A 400 14.82 -3.16 18.59
C ALA A 400 16.27 -3.54 18.23
N GLN A 401 16.47 -4.48 17.30
CA GLN A 401 17.80 -4.85 16.81
C GLN A 401 18.52 -3.66 16.15
N LEU A 402 17.79 -2.82 15.40
CA LEU A 402 18.33 -1.57 14.84
C LEU A 402 18.83 -0.63 15.94
N LEU A 403 18.03 -0.41 16.99
CA LEU A 403 18.46 0.41 18.14
C LEU A 403 19.67 -0.20 18.87
N GLY A 404 19.75 -1.53 18.95
CA GLY A 404 20.92 -2.24 19.45
C GLY A 404 22.18 -1.97 18.61
N ALA A 405 22.04 -1.89 17.29
CA ALA A 405 23.14 -1.52 16.39
C ALA A 405 23.55 -0.06 16.55
N VAL A 406 22.59 0.86 16.68
CA VAL A 406 22.85 2.26 17.03
C VAL A 406 23.63 2.35 18.35
N ALA A 407 23.26 1.57 19.36
CA ALA A 407 23.97 1.55 20.65
C ALA A 407 25.44 1.11 20.51
N ARG A 408 25.73 0.13 19.65
CA ARG A 408 27.09 -0.35 19.37
C ARG A 408 27.90 0.71 18.63
N TYR A 409 27.30 1.32 17.60
CA TYR A 409 27.91 2.41 16.85
C TYR A 409 28.27 3.59 17.77
N LEU A 410 27.31 4.08 18.55
CA LEU A 410 27.53 5.20 19.48
C LEU A 410 28.59 4.87 20.53
N LYS A 411 28.57 3.65 21.09
CA LYS A 411 29.59 3.22 22.06
C LYS A 411 31.00 3.36 21.48
N ASN A 412 31.24 2.85 20.27
CA ASN A 412 32.55 2.93 19.62
C ASN A 412 32.96 4.37 19.33
N LYS A 413 32.03 5.20 18.82
CA LYS A 413 32.30 6.62 18.58
C LYS A 413 32.65 7.36 19.87
N PHE A 414 31.95 7.08 20.96
CA PHE A 414 32.25 7.72 22.23
C PHE A 414 33.53 7.21 22.91
N LEU A 415 33.99 5.98 22.63
CA LEU A 415 35.28 5.49 23.12
C LEU A 415 36.45 6.23 22.44
N LEU A 416 36.37 6.42 21.11
CA LEU A 416 37.36 7.20 20.36
C LEU A 416 37.48 8.64 20.89
N ILE A 417 36.36 9.22 21.32
CA ILE A 417 36.32 10.55 21.95
C ILE A 417 37.04 10.56 23.32
N GLU A 418 36.89 9.50 24.11
CA GLU A 418 37.47 9.38 25.45
C GLU A 418 38.98 9.12 25.44
N GLU A 419 39.48 8.39 24.43
CA GLU A 419 40.90 8.07 24.28
C GLU A 419 41.73 9.28 23.85
N ASN A 420 41.12 10.27 23.19
CA ASN A 420 41.80 11.51 22.81
C ASN A 420 41.78 12.53 23.97
N ARG A 421 42.91 12.66 24.68
CA ARG A 421 43.06 13.56 25.85
C ARG A 421 42.68 15.02 25.57
N SER A 422 42.98 15.53 24.38
CA SER A 422 42.66 16.90 23.97
C SER A 422 41.16 17.11 23.79
N THR A 423 40.47 16.10 23.24
CA THR A 423 39.01 16.14 23.06
C THR A 423 38.26 15.89 24.36
N LYS A 424 38.79 15.02 25.24
CA LYS A 424 38.21 14.76 26.57
C LYS A 424 38.16 16.01 27.45
N ALA A 425 39.16 16.89 27.33
CA ALA A 425 39.20 18.17 28.05
C ALA A 425 38.13 19.19 27.59
N LEU A 426 37.55 18.99 26.39
CA LEU A 426 36.50 19.85 25.82
C LEU A 426 35.09 19.48 26.29
N PHE A 427 34.90 18.34 26.97
CA PHE A 427 33.59 17.84 27.35
C PHE A 427 33.30 18.01 28.83
N SER A 428 32.13 18.58 29.15
CA SER A 428 31.66 18.70 30.53
C SER A 428 31.30 17.34 31.14
N THR A 429 31.43 17.23 32.46
CA THR A 429 30.99 16.06 33.23
C THR A 429 29.52 15.69 32.97
N GLU A 430 28.69 16.71 32.69
CA GLU A 430 27.26 16.55 32.40
C GLU A 430 26.99 15.88 31.04
N LEU A 431 27.85 16.09 30.05
CA LEU A 431 27.78 15.42 28.76
C LEU A 431 28.14 13.93 28.87
N PHE A 432 29.17 13.61 29.65
CA PHE A 432 29.53 12.21 29.96
C PHE A 432 28.40 11.47 30.68
N GLU A 433 27.72 12.14 31.63
CA GLU A 433 26.55 11.58 32.31
C GLU A 433 25.39 11.33 31.33
N GLY A 434 25.12 12.28 30.43
CA GLY A 434 24.09 12.17 29.39
C GLY A 434 24.35 11.02 28.42
N LYS A 435 25.60 10.87 27.96
CA LYS A 435 26.05 9.72 27.14
C LYS A 435 25.76 8.40 27.85
N ASN A 436 26.16 8.27 29.11
CA ASN A 436 26.01 7.02 29.86
C ASN A 436 24.53 6.65 30.05
N LYS A 437 23.67 7.63 30.33
CA LYS A 437 22.20 7.42 30.40
C LYS A 437 21.63 6.97 29.06
N LEU A 438 22.05 7.59 27.94
CA LEU A 438 21.60 7.20 26.61
C LEU A 438 22.06 5.77 26.25
N LEU A 439 23.32 5.43 26.47
CA LEU A 439 23.84 4.09 26.23
C LEU A 439 23.14 3.05 27.12
N ALA A 440 22.87 3.39 28.38
CA ALA A 440 22.12 2.51 29.28
C ALA A 440 20.69 2.29 28.78
N ALA A 441 20.01 3.33 28.29
CA ALA A 441 18.66 3.22 27.73
C ALA A 441 18.61 2.36 26.46
N LEU A 442 19.65 2.40 25.62
CA LEU A 442 19.70 1.62 24.37
C LEU A 442 20.25 0.18 24.56
N THR A 443 21.01 -0.07 25.62
CA THR A 443 21.69 -1.37 25.86
C THR A 443 20.74 -2.58 25.94
N PRO A 444 19.53 -2.51 26.54
CA PRO A 444 18.59 -3.63 26.58
C PRO A 444 18.26 -4.21 25.20
N TYR A 445 18.28 -3.37 24.15
CA TYR A 445 17.92 -3.81 22.79
C TYR A 445 19.05 -4.53 22.05
N LYS A 446 20.26 -4.61 22.61
CA LYS A 446 21.34 -5.45 22.06
C LYS A 446 20.95 -6.92 21.97
N LYS A 447 20.03 -7.39 22.82
CA LYS A 447 19.51 -8.76 22.83
C LYS A 447 18.24 -8.94 21.98
N GLY A 448 17.81 -7.93 21.22
CA GLY A 448 16.60 -8.01 20.38
C GLY A 448 15.29 -8.07 21.16
N ILE A 449 15.27 -7.61 22.42
CA ILE A 449 14.07 -7.56 23.25
C ILE A 449 13.08 -6.58 22.63
N ARG A 450 11.82 -6.99 22.47
CA ARG A 450 10.76 -6.14 21.92
C ARG A 450 10.64 -4.85 22.71
N ILE A 451 10.67 -3.72 22.02
CA ILE A 451 10.52 -2.40 22.63
C ILE A 451 9.08 -2.17 23.11
N SER A 452 8.89 -1.91 24.41
CA SER A 452 7.60 -1.49 24.96
C SER A 452 7.34 0.01 24.73
N VAL A 453 6.14 0.50 25.00
CA VAL A 453 5.83 1.95 24.90
C VAL A 453 6.65 2.74 25.92
N LYS A 454 6.72 2.25 27.17
CA LYS A 454 7.51 2.85 28.26
C LYS A 454 8.99 2.93 27.92
N ASP A 455 9.51 1.88 27.28
CA ASP A 455 10.88 1.82 26.78
C ASP A 455 11.19 2.91 25.75
N LYS A 456 10.28 3.14 24.79
CA LYS A 456 10.41 4.25 23.82
C LYS A 456 10.49 5.59 24.54
N GLU A 457 9.60 5.83 25.52
CA GLU A 457 9.57 7.08 26.28
C GLU A 457 10.88 7.31 27.06
N ILE A 458 11.45 6.26 27.67
CA ILE A 458 12.74 6.33 28.38
C ILE A 458 13.86 6.71 27.42
N VAL A 459 13.93 6.08 26.25
CA VAL A 459 14.96 6.39 25.24
C VAL A 459 14.78 7.81 24.71
N VAL A 460 13.55 8.22 24.37
CA VAL A 460 13.25 9.58 23.88
C VAL A 460 13.58 10.62 24.95
N LYS A 461 13.25 10.37 26.22
CA LYS A 461 13.61 11.28 27.32
C LYS A 461 15.12 11.39 27.47
N SER A 462 15.84 10.28 27.40
CA SER A 462 17.31 10.25 27.48
C SER A 462 17.95 10.98 26.30
N LEU A 463 17.40 10.82 25.09
CA LEU A 463 17.82 11.54 23.88
C LEU A 463 17.60 13.05 24.02
N LYS A 464 16.41 13.48 24.44
CA LYS A 464 16.10 14.90 24.65
C LYS A 464 17.01 15.52 25.71
N GLN A 465 17.27 14.80 26.81
CA GLN A 465 18.21 15.25 27.83
C GLN A 465 19.63 15.38 27.28
N PHE A 466 20.08 14.42 26.49
CA PHE A 466 21.40 14.46 25.85
C PHE A 466 21.50 15.61 24.83
N GLN A 467 20.49 15.81 23.98
CA GLN A 467 20.42 16.89 22.98
C GLN A 467 20.33 18.28 23.62
N ASN A 468 19.52 18.46 24.66
CA ASN A 468 19.40 19.74 25.36
C ASN A 468 20.70 20.13 26.08
N ARG A 469 21.43 19.13 26.62
CA ARG A 469 22.76 19.32 27.21
C ARG A 469 23.87 19.50 26.18
N ILE A 470 23.61 19.13 24.93
CA ILE A 470 24.53 19.29 23.81
C ILE A 470 24.55 20.71 23.27
N GLU A 471 23.64 21.60 23.69
CA GLU A 471 23.38 22.95 23.15
C GLU A 471 24.39 23.26 22.04
N LEU A 472 24.02 22.91 20.79
CA LEU A 472 24.90 22.78 19.61
C LEU A 472 25.96 23.88 19.49
N ARG A 473 25.77 25.03 20.13
CA ARG A 473 26.79 26.02 20.48
C ARG A 473 28.12 25.45 20.97
N GLU A 474 28.24 24.48 21.88
CA GLU A 474 29.59 24.06 22.31
C GLU A 474 30.34 23.24 21.24
N LEU A 475 29.62 22.41 20.48
CA LEU A 475 30.18 21.61 19.38
C LEU A 475 30.38 22.44 18.08
N MET A 476 29.49 23.40 17.80
CA MET A 476 29.57 24.30 16.63
C MET A 476 30.44 25.53 16.89
N CYS A 477 30.49 26.10 18.11
CA CYS A 477 31.41 27.20 18.43
C CYS A 477 32.87 26.74 18.43
N LEU A 478 33.18 25.44 18.52
CA LEU A 478 34.54 24.96 18.25
C LEU A 478 34.93 25.14 16.77
N SER A 479 33.97 25.16 15.85
CA SER A 479 34.21 25.46 14.43
C SER A 479 34.27 26.96 14.11
N GLU A 480 33.55 27.80 14.87
CA GLU A 480 33.59 29.27 14.72
C GLU A 480 34.77 29.91 15.48
N ARG A 481 35.22 29.31 16.59
CA ARG A 481 36.46 29.69 17.30
C ARG A 481 37.75 29.36 16.52
N ASN A 482 37.65 28.74 15.35
CA ASN A 482 38.75 28.58 14.40
C ASN A 482 39.42 29.93 14.02
N HIS A 483 38.74 31.06 14.22
CA HIS A 483 39.34 32.37 13.90
C HIS A 483 40.27 32.93 14.98
N TYR A 484 40.33 32.34 16.18
CA TYR A 484 41.03 32.94 17.34
C TYR A 484 42.05 32.03 18.06
N ILE A 485 42.26 30.77 17.63
CA ILE A 485 43.20 29.86 18.30
C ILE A 485 44.34 29.46 17.36
N ASN A 486 45.53 30.05 17.56
CA ASN A 486 46.79 29.77 16.86
C ASN A 486 47.41 28.37 17.15
N ASN A 487 46.61 27.34 17.44
CA ASN A 487 47.10 26.01 17.79
C ASN A 487 46.66 24.95 16.77
N LYS A 488 47.53 24.73 15.77
CA LYS A 488 47.37 23.76 14.68
C LYS A 488 47.01 22.33 15.15
N THR A 489 47.43 21.95 16.37
CA THR A 489 47.11 20.65 16.98
C THR A 489 45.65 20.59 17.46
N LEU A 490 45.11 21.69 18.00
CA LEU A 490 43.72 21.79 18.41
C LEU A 490 42.79 21.86 17.20
N GLU A 491 43.15 22.63 16.17
CA GLU A 491 42.40 22.69 14.90
C GLU A 491 42.30 21.30 14.25
N ASN A 492 43.41 20.57 14.17
CA ASN A 492 43.42 19.20 13.65
C ASN A 492 42.58 18.26 14.53
N THR A 493 42.60 18.43 15.85
CA THR A 493 41.81 17.61 16.79
C THR A 493 40.31 17.88 16.63
N VAL A 494 39.90 19.15 16.54
CA VAL A 494 38.51 19.56 16.33
C VAL A 494 38.02 19.14 14.94
N ARG A 495 38.87 19.23 13.92
CA ARG A 495 38.57 18.75 12.57
C ARG A 495 38.34 17.23 12.55
N LEU A 496 39.26 16.44 13.10
CA LEU A 496 39.13 14.97 13.21
C LEU A 496 37.90 14.59 14.05
N PHE A 497 37.60 15.36 15.09
CA PHE A 497 36.39 15.18 15.89
C PHE A 497 35.10 15.46 15.09
N ASN A 498 35.05 16.55 14.33
CA ASN A 498 33.91 16.89 13.47
C ASN A 498 33.74 15.87 12.35
N GLU A 499 34.83 15.41 11.73
CA GLU A 499 34.80 14.35 10.71
C GLU A 499 34.30 13.03 11.30
N SER A 500 34.73 12.65 12.51
CA SER A 500 34.34 11.39 13.16
C SER A 500 32.92 11.39 13.75
N THR A 501 32.32 12.56 13.99
CA THR A 501 30.98 12.73 14.59
C THR A 501 29.94 13.40 13.69
N LYS A 502 30.29 13.77 12.45
CA LYS A 502 29.45 14.50 11.47
C LYS A 502 28.00 14.01 11.38
N ASN A 503 27.79 12.70 11.41
CA ASN A 503 26.47 12.08 11.26
C ASN A 503 25.72 11.86 12.58
N MET A 504 26.35 12.09 13.74
CA MET A 504 25.77 11.81 15.05
C MET A 504 24.52 12.66 15.36
N PRO A 505 24.49 13.99 15.08
CA PRO A 505 23.28 14.79 15.32
C PRO A 505 22.09 14.27 14.50
N ARG A 506 22.32 13.99 13.21
CA ARG A 506 21.30 13.44 12.31
C ARG A 506 20.82 12.06 12.73
N LEU A 507 21.73 11.20 13.18
CA LEU A 507 21.41 9.90 13.74
C LEU A 507 20.47 10.01 14.95
N LEU A 508 20.84 10.83 15.94
CA LEU A 508 20.07 10.95 17.19
C LEU A 508 18.69 11.53 16.93
N ASP A 509 18.60 12.50 16.03
CA ASP A 509 17.32 13.09 15.63
C ASP A 509 16.45 12.10 14.83
N ALA A 510 17.01 11.33 13.90
CA ALA A 510 16.27 10.28 13.19
C ALA A 510 15.77 9.16 14.14
N VAL A 511 16.58 8.78 15.14
CA VAL A 511 16.14 7.84 16.20
C VAL A 511 15.01 8.45 17.02
N GLN A 512 15.12 9.72 17.40
CA GLN A 512 14.05 10.41 18.11
C GLN A 512 12.77 10.46 17.27
N ALA A 513 12.85 10.80 15.98
CA ALA A 513 11.71 10.81 15.07
C ALA A 513 11.05 9.43 15.01
N LEU A 514 11.83 8.36 14.80
CA LEU A 514 11.33 6.98 14.78
C LEU A 514 10.59 6.58 16.06
N LEU A 515 11.12 6.95 17.23
CA LEU A 515 10.58 6.55 18.52
C LEU A 515 9.42 7.43 19.00
N SER A 516 9.38 8.68 18.56
CA SER A 516 8.31 9.63 18.88
C SER A 516 7.03 9.36 18.10
N ILE A 517 7.10 8.55 17.03
CA ILE A 517 5.93 8.10 16.29
C ILE A 517 5.06 7.21 17.21
N PRO A 518 3.81 7.61 17.52
CA PRO A 518 2.94 6.91 18.46
C PRO A 518 2.70 5.43 18.08
N ALA A 519 2.60 4.55 19.09
CA ALA A 519 2.29 3.13 18.90
C ALA A 519 0.83 2.91 18.48
N SER A 520 -0.06 3.79 18.94
CA SER A 520 -1.45 3.94 18.51
C SER A 520 -1.61 5.20 17.68
N GLN A 521 -2.62 5.26 16.84
CA GLN A 521 -2.91 6.42 15.99
C GLN A 521 -3.32 7.60 16.89
N GLY A 522 -2.61 8.73 16.83
CA GLY A 522 -2.93 9.93 17.62
C GLY A 522 -3.10 11.18 16.77
N VAL A 523 -4.22 11.89 16.88
CA VAL A 523 -4.48 13.28 16.39
C VAL A 523 -4.42 13.59 14.88
N LEU A 524 -3.58 12.96 14.05
CA LEU A 524 -3.71 13.05 12.57
C LEU A 524 -4.68 11.96 12.07
N GLU A 525 -5.96 12.08 12.41
CA GLU A 525 -7.01 11.16 11.94
C GLU A 525 -7.16 11.12 10.41
N THR A 526 -6.64 12.12 9.69
CA THR A 526 -6.94 12.33 8.27
C THR A 526 -6.01 11.59 7.30
N ASP A 527 -4.78 11.21 7.67
CA ASP A 527 -3.89 10.53 6.72
C ASP A 527 -2.89 9.49 7.27
N LYS A 528 -3.32 8.23 7.26
CA LYS A 528 -2.56 7.07 7.74
C LYS A 528 -1.39 6.65 6.84
N ARG A 529 -1.30 7.17 5.60
CA ARG A 529 -0.22 6.84 4.65
C ARG A 529 1.09 7.48 5.08
N HIS A 530 1.03 8.73 5.55
CA HIS A 530 2.18 9.47 6.02
C HIS A 530 2.90 8.79 7.21
N TYR A 531 2.15 8.17 8.13
CA TYR A 531 2.71 7.47 9.29
C TYR A 531 3.75 6.40 8.90
N GLN A 532 3.46 5.57 7.90
CA GLN A 532 4.38 4.51 7.48
C GLN A 532 5.60 5.07 6.72
N GLN A 533 5.41 6.18 5.98
CA GLN A 533 6.51 6.88 5.31
C GLN A 533 7.51 7.47 6.32
N LEU A 534 7.02 8.12 7.38
CA LEU A 534 7.88 8.65 8.45
C LEU A 534 8.73 7.57 9.10
N ILE A 535 8.14 6.42 9.45
CA ILE A 535 8.90 5.30 10.03
C ILE A 535 9.97 4.82 9.05
N SER A 536 9.58 4.50 7.81
CA SER A 536 10.49 3.89 6.86
C SER A 536 11.63 4.84 6.43
N SER A 537 11.36 6.15 6.34
CA SER A 537 12.38 7.18 6.05
C SER A 537 13.36 7.39 7.22
N ALA A 538 12.86 7.33 8.46
CA ALA A 538 13.71 7.42 9.64
C ALA A 538 14.63 6.20 9.74
N GLU A 539 14.12 4.99 9.49
CA GLU A 539 14.95 3.78 9.40
C GLU A 539 16.06 3.91 8.36
N ALA A 540 15.72 4.33 7.12
CA ALA A 540 16.71 4.54 6.06
C ALA A 540 17.77 5.58 6.45
N THR A 541 17.35 6.68 7.09
CA THR A 541 18.27 7.74 7.57
C THR A 541 19.19 7.25 8.68
N ILE A 542 18.67 6.47 9.64
CA ILE A 542 19.47 5.85 10.71
C ILE A 542 20.54 4.95 10.09
N LEU A 543 20.16 4.08 9.14
CA LEU A 543 21.09 3.17 8.47
C LEU A 543 22.19 3.96 7.76
N HIS A 544 21.84 5.00 7.00
CA HIS A 544 22.83 5.85 6.34
C HIS A 544 23.79 6.50 7.36
N CYS A 545 23.28 7.02 8.48
CA CYS A 545 24.12 7.69 9.47
C CYS A 545 25.10 6.77 10.22
N ILE A 546 24.74 5.49 10.43
CA ILE A 546 25.64 4.50 11.06
C ILE A 546 26.56 3.79 10.06
N GLY A 547 26.54 4.18 8.78
CA GLY A 547 27.28 3.51 7.72
C GLY A 547 26.73 2.11 7.40
N GLY A 548 25.44 1.86 7.62
CA GLY A 548 24.76 0.64 7.20
C GLY A 548 24.21 0.73 5.77
N THR A 549 23.59 -0.36 5.32
CA THR A 549 23.01 -0.47 3.97
C THR A 549 21.50 -0.74 4.07
N CYS A 550 20.70 0.12 3.44
CA CYS A 550 19.25 -0.03 3.35
C CYS A 550 18.86 -0.58 1.97
N TRP A 551 17.97 -1.57 1.94
CA TRP A 551 17.40 -2.19 0.74
C TRP A 551 15.88 -1.99 0.75
N VAL A 552 15.34 -1.37 -0.29
CA VAL A 552 13.94 -0.95 -0.33
C VAL A 552 13.22 -1.64 -1.49
N ALA A 553 12.16 -2.39 -1.18
CA ALA A 553 11.40 -3.10 -2.20
C ALA A 553 9.89 -3.19 -1.94
N CYS A 554 9.11 -2.83 -2.95
CA CYS A 554 7.74 -3.33 -3.10
C CYS A 554 7.74 -4.55 -4.03
N LYS A 555 6.56 -5.04 -4.45
CA LYS A 555 6.46 -6.17 -5.39
C LYS A 555 7.32 -5.96 -6.65
N SER A 556 7.20 -4.80 -7.29
CA SER A 556 7.89 -4.45 -8.55
C SER A 556 9.17 -3.62 -8.35
N GLY A 557 9.37 -3.04 -7.16
CA GLY A 557 10.44 -2.06 -6.92
C GLY A 557 10.20 -0.69 -7.57
N LYS A 558 9.03 -0.45 -8.17
CA LYS A 558 8.73 0.76 -8.96
C LYS A 558 7.70 1.65 -8.29
N ASP A 559 6.48 1.16 -8.10
CA ASP A 559 5.31 1.98 -7.78
C ASP A 559 5.36 2.54 -6.33
N ARG A 560 5.08 1.68 -5.34
CA ARG A 560 5.14 2.05 -3.93
C ARG A 560 6.57 2.36 -3.46
N THR A 561 7.57 1.73 -4.09
CA THR A 561 8.98 2.03 -3.83
C THR A 561 9.32 3.43 -4.30
N GLY A 562 8.85 3.87 -5.47
CA GLY A 562 9.06 5.24 -5.96
C GLY A 562 8.41 6.28 -5.03
N GLY A 563 7.22 5.99 -4.50
CA GLY A 563 6.61 6.82 -3.47
C GLY A 563 7.41 6.86 -2.15
N ALA A 564 7.99 5.73 -1.73
CA ALA A 564 8.87 5.68 -0.57
C ALA A 564 10.17 6.46 -0.81
N SER A 565 10.81 6.26 -1.97
CA SER A 565 12.02 6.96 -2.39
C SER A 565 11.83 8.47 -2.41
N ALA A 566 10.75 8.98 -3.01
CA ALA A 566 10.44 10.41 -2.98
C ALA A 566 10.29 10.94 -1.54
N ALA A 567 9.71 10.17 -0.63
CA ALA A 567 9.61 10.53 0.79
C ALA A 567 10.97 10.50 1.51
N TYR A 568 11.87 9.61 1.12
CA TYR A 568 13.21 9.51 1.72
C TYR A 568 14.05 10.71 1.33
N ASP A 569 14.02 11.06 0.05
CA ASP A 569 14.73 12.22 -0.50
C ASP A 569 14.16 13.51 0.10
N ALA A 570 12.83 13.64 0.17
CA ALA A 570 12.19 14.81 0.79
C ALA A 570 12.55 14.95 2.28
N ALA A 571 12.64 13.84 3.03
CA ALA A 571 13.06 13.88 4.42
C ALA A 571 14.55 14.28 4.57
N ALA A 572 15.41 13.83 3.65
CA ALA A 572 16.80 14.21 3.58
C ALA A 572 16.98 15.71 3.28
N VAL A 573 16.22 16.25 2.32
CA VAL A 573 16.19 17.70 2.01
C VAL A 573 15.62 18.51 3.18
N PHE A 574 14.56 18.02 3.82
CA PHE A 574 13.97 18.67 5.00
C PHE A 574 14.99 18.78 6.14
N TYR A 575 15.80 17.75 6.36
CA TYR A 575 16.88 17.80 7.36
C TYR A 575 17.89 18.91 7.06
N VAL A 576 18.28 19.10 5.79
CA VAL A 576 19.19 20.19 5.39
C VAL A 576 18.56 21.56 5.66
N GLN A 577 17.26 21.73 5.43
CA GLN A 577 16.58 23.01 5.65
C GLN A 577 16.21 23.32 7.11
N ARG A 578 15.99 22.30 7.94
CA ARG A 578 15.45 22.47 9.31
C ARG A 578 16.40 22.00 10.41
N GLY A 579 17.51 21.34 10.07
CA GLY A 579 18.42 20.70 11.02
C GLY A 579 17.82 19.51 11.78
N ARG A 580 16.64 19.03 11.36
CA ARG A 580 15.91 17.91 11.97
C ARG A 580 15.06 17.17 10.93
N HIS A 581 14.79 15.90 11.18
CA HIS A 581 13.95 14.99 10.41
C HIS A 581 12.48 15.42 10.56
N PRO A 582 11.63 15.20 9.53
CA PRO A 582 10.19 15.38 9.66
C PRO A 582 9.64 14.49 10.76
N ARG A 583 8.67 15.01 11.52
CA ARG A 583 8.08 14.34 12.69
C ARG A 583 6.58 14.22 12.57
N TYR A 584 6.03 13.30 13.35
CA TYR A 584 4.60 13.08 13.42
C TYR A 584 3.84 14.25 14.08
N ASP A 585 4.51 14.91 15.04
CA ASP A 585 4.03 16.05 15.81
C ASP A 585 4.48 17.39 15.22
N ASP A 586 4.86 17.43 13.94
CA ASP A 586 5.26 18.66 13.25
C ASP A 586 4.17 19.73 13.30
N THR A 587 4.62 20.98 13.39
CA THR A 587 3.73 22.15 13.27
C THR A 587 3.07 22.16 11.89
N LYS A 588 1.96 22.89 11.74
CA LYS A 588 1.32 23.06 10.41
C LYS A 588 2.30 23.60 9.36
N ALA A 589 3.20 24.50 9.75
CA ALA A 589 4.20 25.08 8.86
C ALA A 589 5.26 24.06 8.43
N ASP A 590 5.80 23.29 9.37
CA ASP A 590 6.79 22.24 9.07
C ASP A 590 6.19 21.12 8.24
N ARG A 591 4.95 20.71 8.55
CA ARG A 591 4.19 19.74 7.77
C ARG A 591 3.97 20.22 6.33
N ALA A 592 3.58 21.49 6.17
CA ALA A 592 3.38 22.09 4.85
C ALA A 592 4.69 22.15 4.05
N LEU A 593 5.81 22.48 4.70
CA LEU A 593 7.13 22.45 4.07
C LEU A 593 7.49 21.04 3.62
N TYR A 594 7.41 20.03 4.49
CA TYR A 594 7.71 18.66 4.12
C TYR A 594 6.83 18.14 2.97
N LEU A 595 5.53 18.47 2.97
CA LEU A 595 4.63 18.11 1.88
C LEU A 595 5.01 18.78 0.55
N SER A 596 5.46 20.04 0.60
CA SER A 596 5.97 20.76 -0.57
C SER A 596 7.23 20.09 -1.12
N LEU A 597 8.20 19.76 -0.25
CA LEU A 597 9.42 19.05 -0.65
C LEU A 597 9.10 17.68 -1.24
N LEU A 598 8.18 16.92 -0.65
CA LEU A 598 7.70 15.66 -1.20
C LEU A 598 7.04 15.83 -2.57
N SER A 599 6.30 16.92 -2.77
CA SER A 599 5.72 17.24 -4.09
C SER A 599 6.81 17.46 -5.11
N ASN A 600 7.80 18.28 -4.78
CA ASN A 600 8.90 18.58 -5.70
C ASN A 600 9.73 17.32 -6.04
N CYS A 601 10.05 16.49 -5.04
CA CYS A 601 10.75 15.21 -5.27
C CYS A 601 9.94 14.22 -6.11
N HIS A 602 8.60 14.26 -6.04
CA HIS A 602 7.73 13.45 -6.88
C HIS A 602 7.59 14.02 -8.30
N GLU A 603 7.50 15.35 -8.40
CA GLU A 603 7.29 16.09 -9.64
C GLU A 603 8.56 16.26 -10.47
N SER A 604 9.75 16.05 -9.88
CA SER A 604 11.04 15.93 -10.60
C SER A 604 10.98 14.87 -11.71
N GLY A 605 10.04 13.91 -11.60
CA GLY A 605 9.87 12.85 -12.57
C GLY A 605 10.93 11.76 -12.47
N HIS A 606 11.83 11.84 -11.49
CA HIS A 606 12.94 10.90 -11.32
C HIS A 606 12.44 9.47 -11.11
N GLN A 607 11.46 9.29 -10.22
CA GLN A 607 10.89 7.98 -9.89
C GLN A 607 10.13 7.37 -11.08
N GLN A 608 9.45 8.20 -11.87
CA GLN A 608 8.77 7.82 -13.11
C GLN A 608 9.77 7.48 -14.22
N GLY A 609 10.88 8.22 -14.31
CA GLY A 609 12.00 7.97 -15.22
C GLY A 609 12.67 6.63 -14.93
N PHE A 610 12.93 6.32 -13.66
CA PHE A 610 13.43 5.00 -13.28
C PHE A 610 12.45 3.86 -13.65
N ALA A 611 11.14 4.09 -13.46
CA ALA A 611 10.12 3.10 -13.79
C ALA A 611 10.06 2.76 -15.30
N VAL A 612 10.34 3.74 -16.17
CA VAL A 612 10.29 3.57 -17.64
C VAL A 612 11.41 2.68 -18.17
N GLN A 613 12.58 2.67 -17.53
CA GLN A 613 13.69 1.80 -17.94
C GLN A 613 13.37 0.31 -17.82
N ASN A 614 12.39 -0.04 -16.98
CA ASN A 614 11.94 -1.42 -16.80
C ASN A 614 10.91 -1.88 -17.86
N ALA A 615 10.30 -0.93 -18.56
CA ALA A 615 9.29 -1.13 -19.59
C ALA A 615 9.23 0.15 -20.43
N PRO A 616 10.07 0.27 -21.48
CA PRO A 616 10.18 1.49 -22.27
C PRO A 616 8.81 2.00 -22.73
N GLY A 617 8.57 3.30 -22.56
CA GLY A 617 7.29 3.95 -22.84
C GLY A 617 6.24 3.93 -21.70
N ALA A 618 6.42 3.14 -20.64
CA ALA A 618 5.51 3.11 -19.49
C ALA A 618 5.92 4.10 -18.38
N LYS A 619 6.04 5.40 -18.70
CA LYS A 619 6.53 6.43 -17.77
C LYS A 619 5.44 6.87 -16.78
N GLY A 620 5.49 6.36 -15.55
CA GLY A 620 4.59 6.76 -14.48
C GLY A 620 4.63 5.83 -13.27
N LEU A 621 3.92 6.19 -12.20
CA LEU A 621 3.71 5.33 -11.03
C LEU A 621 2.24 4.93 -10.92
N LEU A 622 1.97 3.64 -10.67
CA LEU A 622 0.59 3.17 -10.57
C LEU A 622 -0.08 3.60 -9.27
N GLY A 623 -1.06 4.50 -9.36
CA GLY A 623 -1.94 4.83 -8.23
C GLY A 623 -1.22 5.59 -7.12
N ALA A 624 -0.46 6.63 -7.47
CA ALA A 624 0.25 7.49 -6.52
C ALA A 624 -0.66 8.02 -5.39
N SER A 625 -1.91 8.35 -5.71
CA SER A 625 -2.93 8.75 -4.73
C SER A 625 -3.21 7.70 -3.65
N LEU A 626 -2.87 6.42 -3.86
CA LEU A 626 -3.10 5.35 -2.89
C LEU A 626 -2.00 5.26 -1.82
N PHE A 627 -0.80 5.80 -2.09
CA PHE A 627 0.37 5.65 -1.23
C PHE A 627 1.09 6.95 -0.87
N LEU A 628 0.81 8.06 -1.54
CA LEU A 628 1.24 9.41 -1.12
C LEU A 628 0.29 9.99 -0.07
N PRO A 629 0.74 10.95 0.74
CA PRO A 629 -0.11 11.56 1.74
C PRO A 629 -1.38 12.21 1.14
N GLY A 630 -2.48 12.16 1.87
CA GLY A 630 -3.80 12.63 1.40
C GLY A 630 -4.00 14.14 1.44
N ASP A 631 -3.27 14.77 2.35
CA ASP A 631 -3.16 16.22 2.52
C ASP A 631 -2.09 16.83 1.60
N MET A 632 -1.38 16.00 0.84
CA MET A 632 -0.48 16.45 -0.23
C MET A 632 -1.30 17.00 -1.39
N ARG A 633 -1.02 18.23 -1.82
CA ARG A 633 -1.63 18.82 -3.01
C ARG A 633 -1.05 18.13 -4.24
N LEU A 634 -1.87 17.33 -4.91
CA LEU A 634 -1.47 16.58 -6.09
C LEU A 634 -2.30 17.02 -7.30
N ASN A 635 -1.65 17.18 -8.45
CA ASN A 635 -2.38 17.37 -9.71
C ASN A 635 -3.06 16.05 -10.12
N VAL A 636 -4.37 15.96 -9.87
CA VAL A 636 -5.17 14.74 -10.10
C VAL A 636 -5.16 14.31 -11.58
N GLN A 637 -5.18 15.27 -12.51
CA GLN A 637 -5.15 14.97 -13.95
C GLN A 637 -3.79 14.37 -14.36
N LYS A 638 -2.69 14.98 -13.90
CA LYS A 638 -1.33 14.45 -14.11
C LYS A 638 -1.17 13.05 -13.53
N ILE A 639 -1.65 12.81 -12.31
CA ILE A 639 -1.60 11.47 -11.69
C ILE A 639 -2.42 10.44 -12.48
N LYS A 640 -3.59 10.84 -13.01
CA LYS A 640 -4.42 9.97 -13.84
C LYS A 640 -3.68 9.60 -15.13
N GLN A 641 -3.06 10.57 -15.80
CA GLN A 641 -2.24 10.35 -16.99
C GLN A 641 -1.02 9.46 -16.69
N GLU A 642 -0.27 9.74 -15.62
CA GLU A 642 0.86 8.90 -15.19
C GLU A 642 0.43 7.46 -14.89
N THR A 643 -0.73 7.29 -14.24
CA THR A 643 -1.29 5.96 -13.97
C THR A 643 -1.68 5.25 -15.27
N GLN A 644 -2.23 5.96 -16.24
CA GLN A 644 -2.57 5.43 -17.57
C GLN A 644 -1.30 4.99 -18.32
N LEU A 645 -0.25 5.83 -18.35
CA LEU A 645 1.04 5.51 -18.94
C LEU A 645 1.71 4.31 -18.25
N ALA A 646 1.73 4.27 -16.92
CA ALA A 646 2.30 3.15 -16.17
C ALA A 646 1.59 1.80 -16.44
N ARG A 647 0.29 1.83 -16.81
CA ARG A 647 -0.47 0.63 -17.18
C ARG A 647 -0.04 0.03 -18.53
N LEU A 648 0.66 0.79 -19.38
CA LEU A 648 1.20 0.28 -20.65
C LEU A 648 2.23 -0.86 -20.45
N ASN A 649 2.80 -1.00 -19.25
CA ASN A 649 3.66 -2.13 -18.86
C ASN A 649 2.92 -3.48 -18.81
N LYS A 650 1.58 -3.48 -18.67
CA LYS A 650 0.75 -4.69 -18.65
C LYS A 650 -0.42 -4.57 -19.62
N PRO A 651 -0.17 -4.54 -20.94
CA PRO A 651 -1.24 -4.42 -21.90
C PRO A 651 -2.16 -5.62 -21.82
N LYS A 652 -3.47 -5.36 -21.76
CA LYS A 652 -4.48 -6.38 -21.83
C LYS A 652 -4.88 -6.54 -23.28
N ILE A 653 -4.38 -7.57 -23.96
CA ILE A 653 -5.08 -8.05 -25.16
C ILE A 653 -6.20 -8.96 -24.67
N ILE A 654 -7.42 -8.69 -25.12
CA ILE A 654 -8.54 -9.63 -25.00
C ILE A 654 -8.24 -10.79 -25.96
N VAL A 655 -7.25 -11.61 -25.66
CA VAL A 655 -7.15 -12.93 -26.25
C VAL A 655 -8.16 -13.76 -25.47
N ARG A 656 -9.16 -14.32 -26.15
CA ARG A 656 -10.10 -15.30 -25.57
C ARG A 656 -9.28 -16.49 -25.05
N GLN A 657 -8.75 -16.41 -23.83
CA GLN A 657 -8.20 -17.55 -23.12
C GLN A 657 -8.84 -17.60 -21.73
N ARG A 658 -9.65 -18.67 -21.59
CA ARG A 658 -10.74 -18.91 -20.65
C ARG A 658 -11.91 -17.93 -20.79
N PRO A 659 -13.16 -18.41 -20.85
CA PRO A 659 -14.27 -17.56 -20.45
C PRO A 659 -13.87 -17.01 -19.08
N PRO A 660 -13.91 -15.67 -18.87
CA PRO A 660 -13.90 -15.12 -17.53
C PRO A 660 -14.85 -15.98 -16.70
N ASP A 661 -14.46 -16.34 -15.48
CA ASP A 661 -15.41 -17.01 -14.59
C ASP A 661 -16.66 -16.12 -14.60
N ILE A 662 -17.72 -16.58 -15.28
CA ILE A 662 -18.84 -15.72 -15.69
C ILE A 662 -19.41 -15.03 -14.45
N PHE A 663 -19.31 -15.74 -13.31
CA PHE A 663 -19.56 -15.27 -11.97
C PHE A 663 -18.74 -14.04 -11.55
N LYS A 664 -17.42 -14.03 -11.77
CA LYS A 664 -16.53 -12.90 -11.42
C LYS A 664 -16.84 -11.67 -12.27
N GLN A 665 -17.07 -11.86 -13.56
CA GLN A 665 -17.37 -10.75 -14.46
C GLN A 665 -18.77 -10.17 -14.20
N LEU A 666 -19.75 -11.03 -13.90
CA LEU A 666 -21.08 -10.60 -13.46
C LEU A 666 -21.05 -9.92 -12.10
N LEU A 667 -20.30 -10.45 -11.13
CA LEU A 667 -20.17 -9.86 -9.80
C LEU A 667 -19.48 -8.49 -9.86
N GLU A 668 -18.40 -8.35 -10.63
CA GLU A 668 -17.72 -7.08 -10.86
C GLU A 668 -18.62 -6.09 -11.60
N ASN A 669 -19.35 -6.51 -12.64
CA ASN A 669 -20.27 -5.64 -13.36
C ASN A 669 -21.44 -5.19 -12.48
N TYR A 670 -22.05 -6.11 -11.73
CA TYR A 670 -23.17 -5.80 -10.86
C TYR A 670 -22.74 -4.96 -9.65
N LEU A 671 -21.57 -5.23 -9.05
CA LEU A 671 -21.00 -4.39 -8.00
C LEU A 671 -20.66 -3.00 -8.52
N ASN A 672 -20.04 -2.90 -9.69
CA ASN A 672 -19.71 -1.59 -10.27
C ASN A 672 -20.98 -0.83 -10.65
N GLU A 673 -21.99 -1.49 -11.21
CA GLU A 673 -23.28 -0.87 -11.54
C GLU A 673 -24.04 -0.44 -10.29
N THR A 674 -24.06 -1.27 -9.25
CA THR A 674 -24.68 -0.97 -7.95
C THR A 674 -23.94 0.18 -7.26
N VAL A 675 -22.61 0.12 -7.14
CA VAL A 675 -21.80 1.21 -6.56
C VAL A 675 -21.98 2.48 -7.38
N LYS A 676 -22.00 2.42 -8.71
CA LYS A 676 -22.22 3.57 -9.58
C LYS A 676 -23.61 4.18 -9.37
N LYS A 677 -24.66 3.37 -9.30
CA LYS A 677 -26.03 3.80 -8.96
C LYS A 677 -26.16 4.38 -7.54
N LEU A 678 -25.42 3.83 -6.58
CA LEU A 678 -25.42 4.26 -5.18
C LEU A 678 -24.57 5.52 -4.93
N VAL A 679 -23.52 5.77 -5.76
CA VAL A 679 -22.53 6.85 -5.59
C VAL A 679 -22.79 8.04 -6.53
N GLU A 680 -23.28 7.81 -7.75
CA GLU A 680 -23.52 8.87 -8.74
C GLU A 680 -24.92 9.52 -8.65
N VAL A 681 -25.79 9.05 -7.74
CA VAL A 681 -27.16 9.58 -7.49
C VAL A 681 -27.89 9.95 -8.78
N GLU A 682 -27.96 9.04 -9.75
CA GLU A 682 -29.10 9.05 -10.67
C GLU A 682 -30.21 8.24 -9.99
N LEU A 683 -30.94 8.91 -9.09
CA LEU A 683 -32.30 8.50 -8.76
C LEU A 683 -33.06 8.48 -10.08
N GLY A 684 -33.08 7.32 -10.76
CA GLY A 684 -34.02 7.10 -11.84
C GLY A 684 -35.40 7.51 -11.33
N PHE A 685 -36.14 8.26 -12.15
CA PHE A 685 -37.47 8.81 -11.86
C PHE A 685 -38.56 7.75 -11.58
N SER A 686 -38.24 6.60 -10.98
CA SER A 686 -39.22 5.71 -10.37
C SER A 686 -39.59 6.28 -9.00
N SER A 687 -40.79 6.83 -8.85
CA SER A 687 -41.24 7.34 -7.56
C SER A 687 -41.35 6.20 -6.54
N VAL A 688 -40.66 6.33 -5.40
CA VAL A 688 -40.73 5.41 -4.24
C VAL A 688 -42.19 5.07 -3.92
N LEU A 689 -43.05 6.09 -4.01
CA LEU A 689 -44.49 6.02 -3.86
C LEU A 689 -45.16 4.96 -4.76
N ALA A 690 -44.78 4.90 -6.03
CA ALA A 690 -45.42 4.00 -6.98
C ALA A 690 -44.99 2.53 -6.78
N ASP A 691 -43.80 2.28 -6.23
CA ASP A 691 -43.33 0.93 -5.90
C ASP A 691 -44.02 0.39 -4.64
N TRP A 692 -44.16 1.23 -3.61
CA TRP A 692 -44.91 0.90 -2.39
C TRP A 692 -46.40 0.65 -2.65
N ASN A 693 -46.97 1.34 -3.64
CA ASN A 693 -48.34 1.10 -4.09
C ASN A 693 -48.50 -0.19 -4.94
N ARG A 694 -47.42 -0.72 -5.54
CA ARG A 694 -47.46 -1.88 -6.46
C ARG A 694 -47.07 -3.20 -5.80
N ASN A 695 -46.14 -3.21 -4.85
CA ASN A 695 -45.51 -4.43 -4.33
C ASN A 695 -46.13 -4.95 -3.02
N ASP A 696 -45.84 -6.22 -2.68
CA ASP A 696 -46.32 -6.90 -1.47
C ASP A 696 -45.37 -6.69 -0.28
N TYR A 697 -45.45 -5.51 0.34
CA TYR A 697 -44.74 -5.16 1.56
C TYR A 697 -45.54 -5.50 2.82
N TYR A 698 -44.82 -5.76 3.91
CA TYR A 698 -45.38 -5.99 5.23
C TYR A 698 -44.69 -5.10 6.26
N ILE A 699 -45.46 -4.41 7.09
CA ILE A 699 -44.97 -3.61 8.22
C ILE A 699 -45.55 -4.18 9.50
N ASN A 700 -44.68 -4.59 10.44
CA ASN A 700 -45.05 -5.18 11.72
C ASN A 700 -46.12 -6.30 11.60
N GLY A 701 -46.00 -7.11 10.55
CA GLY A 701 -46.92 -8.22 10.26
C GLY A 701 -48.18 -7.87 9.47
N LYS A 702 -48.49 -6.57 9.29
CA LYS A 702 -49.62 -6.11 8.46
C LYS A 702 -49.19 -5.96 7.00
N ARG A 703 -50.02 -6.40 6.06
CA ARG A 703 -49.75 -6.24 4.62
C ARG A 703 -50.08 -4.82 4.18
N VAL A 704 -49.12 -4.09 3.62
CA VAL A 704 -49.31 -2.70 3.17
C VAL A 704 -50.40 -2.63 2.09
N ARG A 705 -50.49 -3.63 1.22
CA ARG A 705 -51.54 -3.72 0.20
C ARG A 705 -52.96 -3.78 0.78
N GLU A 706 -53.19 -4.46 1.90
CA GLU A 706 -54.52 -4.51 2.55
C GLU A 706 -54.93 -3.15 3.11
N ILE A 707 -53.95 -2.31 3.45
CA ILE A 707 -54.18 -0.95 3.93
C ILE A 707 -54.46 -0.02 2.74
N ILE A 708 -53.76 -0.19 1.62
CA ILE A 708 -54.05 0.50 0.34
C ILE A 708 -55.44 0.14 -0.17
N GLU A 709 -55.83 -1.14 -0.10
CA GLU A 709 -57.16 -1.62 -0.52
C GLU A 709 -58.28 -1.05 0.36
N LYS A 710 -58.02 -0.81 1.66
CA LYS A 710 -59.01 -0.24 2.60
C LYS A 710 -59.06 1.30 2.65
N LYS A 711 -57.92 1.98 2.44
CA LYS A 711 -57.77 3.44 2.62
C LYS A 711 -57.42 4.20 1.34
N GLY A 712 -57.25 3.51 0.22
CA GLY A 712 -56.78 4.09 -1.04
C GLY A 712 -55.25 4.05 -1.18
N LYS A 713 -54.75 4.22 -2.41
CA LYS A 713 -53.31 4.35 -2.70
C LYS A 713 -52.76 5.60 -2.00
N PHE A 714 -51.49 5.55 -1.61
CA PHE A 714 -50.82 6.74 -1.06
C PHE A 714 -50.79 7.84 -2.11
N ALA A 715 -51.36 9.01 -1.78
CA ALA A 715 -51.53 10.13 -2.71
C ALA A 715 -50.22 10.85 -3.03
N ASN A 716 -49.29 10.89 -2.07
CA ASN A 716 -47.97 11.51 -2.20
C ASN A 716 -46.97 10.83 -1.25
N GLU A 717 -45.69 11.16 -1.38
CA GLU A 717 -44.63 10.59 -0.52
C GLU A 717 -44.81 10.92 0.95
N GLN A 718 -45.37 12.10 1.27
CA GLN A 718 -45.65 12.49 2.66
C GLN A 718 -46.64 11.52 3.33
N ALA A 719 -47.68 11.10 2.62
CA ALA A 719 -48.66 10.13 3.13
C ALA A 719 -48.03 8.74 3.37
N LEU A 720 -47.07 8.33 2.53
CA LEU A 720 -46.30 7.10 2.73
C LEU A 720 -45.36 7.21 3.94
N ILE A 721 -44.67 8.35 4.09
CA ILE A 721 -43.76 8.61 5.22
C ILE A 721 -44.55 8.57 6.55
N SER A 722 -45.67 9.29 6.64
CA SER A 722 -46.51 9.31 7.84
C SER A 722 -47.08 7.93 8.17
N PHE A 723 -47.37 7.12 7.16
CA PHE A 723 -47.77 5.72 7.34
C PHE A 723 -46.64 4.85 7.92
N ILE A 724 -45.41 4.97 7.39
CA ILE A 724 -44.24 4.24 7.91
C ILE A 724 -43.95 4.67 9.36
N GLU A 725 -44.02 5.96 9.67
CA GLU A 725 -43.83 6.47 11.04
C GLU A 725 -44.87 5.90 12.01
N SER A 726 -46.15 6.00 11.65
CA SER A 726 -47.25 5.58 12.52
C SER A 726 -47.36 4.07 12.71
N GLU A 727 -46.90 3.25 11.77
CA GLU A 727 -47.06 1.79 11.85
C GLU A 727 -45.76 1.05 12.17
N LEU A 728 -44.61 1.54 11.70
CA LEU A 728 -43.31 0.91 11.91
C LEU A 728 -42.54 1.55 13.08
N PHE A 729 -42.54 2.88 13.17
CA PHE A 729 -41.79 3.64 14.17
C PHE A 729 -42.65 4.23 15.29
N ALA A 730 -43.88 3.73 15.48
CA ALA A 730 -44.84 4.25 16.47
C ALA A 730 -44.29 4.32 17.90
N LYS A 731 -43.34 3.44 18.22
CA LYS A 731 -42.69 3.34 19.53
C LYS A 731 -41.38 4.12 19.64
N GLU A 732 -40.87 4.64 18.52
CA GLU A 732 -39.69 5.50 18.50
C GLU A 732 -40.12 6.93 18.85
N GLN A 733 -39.44 7.57 19.79
CA GLN A 733 -39.75 8.94 20.22
C GLN A 733 -38.73 9.94 19.67
N ASP A 734 -37.63 9.44 19.10
CA ASP A 734 -36.57 10.24 18.53
C ASP A 734 -36.86 10.57 17.05
N GLU A 735 -37.28 11.82 16.80
CA GLU A 735 -37.69 12.30 15.47
C GLU A 735 -36.55 12.31 14.45
N ASP A 736 -35.32 12.55 14.87
CA ASP A 736 -34.16 12.50 13.97
C ASP A 736 -33.81 11.06 13.60
N LEU A 737 -33.93 10.14 14.56
CA LEU A 737 -33.76 8.72 14.33
C LEU A 737 -34.80 8.17 13.34
N LYS A 738 -36.06 8.61 13.42
CA LYS A 738 -37.11 8.27 12.45
C LYS A 738 -36.72 8.69 11.04
N LYS A 739 -36.24 9.92 10.84
CA LYS A 739 -35.78 10.43 9.53
C LYS A 739 -34.64 9.58 8.95
N TYR A 740 -33.67 9.19 9.77
CA TYR A 740 -32.57 8.34 9.31
C TYR A 740 -33.02 6.91 8.95
N TYR A 741 -33.91 6.31 9.74
CA TYR A 741 -34.47 5.01 9.39
C TYR A 741 -35.38 5.06 8.15
N GLN A 742 -36.12 6.15 7.93
CA GLN A 742 -36.88 6.36 6.70
C GLN A 742 -35.98 6.44 5.48
N ALA A 743 -34.88 7.20 5.55
CA ALA A 743 -33.89 7.28 4.47
C ALA A 743 -33.31 5.89 4.14
N LEU A 744 -33.02 5.06 5.15
CA LEU A 744 -32.57 3.68 4.97
C LEU A 744 -33.64 2.78 4.33
N ILE A 745 -34.92 2.93 4.71
CA ILE A 745 -36.04 2.21 4.10
C ILE A 745 -36.25 2.64 2.65
N HIS A 746 -36.11 3.93 2.32
CA HIS A 746 -36.24 4.39 0.94
C HIS A 746 -35.07 3.93 0.07
N TYR A 747 -33.85 3.92 0.63
CA TYR A 747 -32.62 3.54 -0.06
C TYR A 747 -32.48 2.03 -0.32
N SER A 748 -32.97 1.19 0.61
CA SER A 748 -32.92 -0.27 0.45
C SER A 748 -33.76 -0.80 -0.73
N PHE A 749 -34.59 0.04 -1.36
CA PHE A 749 -35.56 -0.36 -2.39
C PHE A 749 -35.44 0.34 -3.74
N HIS A 750 -34.67 1.44 -3.85
CA HIS A 750 -34.41 2.01 -5.17
C HIS A 750 -33.55 1.04 -6.01
N GLN A 751 -34.10 0.58 -7.13
CA GLN A 751 -33.41 -0.20 -8.17
C GLN A 751 -33.00 -1.64 -7.81
N GLY A 752 -33.82 -2.36 -7.03
CA GLY A 752 -33.66 -3.82 -6.84
C GLY A 752 -32.51 -4.22 -5.90
N GLY A 753 -32.12 -3.33 -4.97
CA GLY A 753 -31.03 -3.52 -4.01
C GLY A 753 -31.09 -4.84 -3.22
N PHE A 754 -29.89 -5.37 -2.89
CA PHE A 754 -29.53 -6.60 -2.14
C PHE A 754 -30.27 -7.90 -2.52
N SER A 755 -31.59 -7.88 -2.43
CA SER A 755 -32.56 -8.93 -2.75
C SER A 755 -32.42 -9.53 -4.15
N HIS A 756 -32.31 -8.69 -5.19
CA HIS A 756 -32.24 -9.13 -6.58
C HIS A 756 -30.86 -9.68 -6.93
N ALA A 757 -29.81 -9.15 -6.31
CA ALA A 757 -28.44 -9.60 -6.46
C ALA A 757 -28.26 -11.04 -5.96
N CYS A 758 -28.75 -11.35 -4.75
CA CYS A 758 -28.65 -12.69 -4.18
C CYS A 758 -29.47 -13.73 -4.96
N ALA A 759 -30.70 -13.37 -5.32
CA ALA A 759 -31.59 -14.17 -6.16
C ALA A 759 -30.95 -14.57 -7.50
N PHE A 760 -30.40 -13.57 -8.20
CA PHE A 760 -29.79 -13.72 -9.50
C PHE A 760 -28.48 -14.53 -9.46
N MET A 761 -27.65 -14.27 -8.45
CA MET A 761 -26.35 -14.95 -8.28
C MET A 761 -26.52 -16.43 -7.88
N LEU A 762 -27.49 -16.74 -7.02
CA LEU A 762 -27.87 -18.11 -6.67
C LEU A 762 -28.40 -18.89 -7.89
N TRP A 763 -29.20 -18.24 -8.72
CA TRP A 763 -29.74 -18.81 -9.95
C TRP A 763 -28.64 -19.16 -10.96
N LYS A 764 -27.75 -18.20 -11.27
CA LYS A 764 -26.69 -18.39 -12.28
C LYS A 764 -25.64 -19.42 -11.88
N GLU A 765 -25.21 -19.45 -10.62
CA GLU A 765 -24.20 -20.42 -10.15
C GLU A 765 -24.74 -21.85 -10.16
N SER A 766 -26.02 -22.03 -9.79
CA SER A 766 -26.70 -23.32 -9.86
C SER A 766 -26.76 -23.85 -11.30
N MET A 767 -27.01 -22.96 -12.28
CA MET A 767 -26.99 -23.32 -13.71
C MET A 767 -25.59 -23.69 -14.20
N CYS A 768 -24.57 -22.92 -13.86
CA CYS A 768 -23.20 -23.14 -14.34
C CYS A 768 -22.57 -24.44 -13.81
N ARG A 769 -22.94 -24.91 -12.61
CA ARG A 769 -22.39 -26.15 -12.04
C ARG A 769 -23.10 -27.41 -12.51
N LEU A 770 -24.38 -27.34 -12.86
CA LEU A 770 -25.10 -28.45 -13.47
C LEU A 770 -24.53 -28.77 -14.86
N ASP A 771 -24.14 -27.74 -15.62
CA ASP A 771 -23.47 -27.86 -16.92
C ASP A 771 -22.07 -28.50 -16.80
N ARG A 772 -21.28 -28.09 -15.79
CA ARG A 772 -19.91 -28.60 -15.57
C ARG A 772 -19.82 -30.06 -15.14
N LYS A 773 -20.90 -30.69 -14.66
CA LYS A 773 -20.92 -32.10 -14.22
C LYS A 773 -21.30 -33.09 -15.34
N GLY A 774 -21.40 -32.65 -16.60
CA GLY A 774 -21.60 -33.53 -17.76
C GLY A 774 -22.97 -34.25 -17.82
N LYS A 775 -23.84 -34.05 -16.83
CA LYS A 775 -25.22 -34.50 -16.90
C LYS A 775 -26.00 -33.48 -17.73
N LYS A 776 -26.19 -33.77 -19.02
CA LYS A 776 -27.26 -33.16 -19.83
C LYS A 776 -28.61 -33.57 -19.22
N VAL A 777 -28.98 -33.00 -18.08
CA VAL A 777 -30.35 -33.13 -17.58
C VAL A 777 -31.19 -32.24 -18.47
N LYS A 778 -31.97 -32.85 -19.37
CA LYS A 778 -33.05 -32.21 -20.12
C LYS A 778 -34.13 -31.72 -19.14
N THR A 779 -33.88 -30.65 -18.39
CA THR A 779 -34.92 -30.02 -17.58
C THR A 779 -34.68 -28.52 -17.41
N GLY A 780 -35.60 -27.75 -17.98
CA GLY A 780 -36.30 -26.63 -17.37
C GLY A 780 -35.56 -25.73 -16.38
N GLY A 781 -35.29 -24.50 -16.81
CA GLY A 781 -34.74 -23.44 -15.96
C GLY A 781 -35.62 -23.07 -14.76
N LEU A 782 -35.01 -22.45 -13.76
CA LEU A 782 -35.74 -21.66 -12.75
C LEU A 782 -36.31 -20.43 -13.48
N GLY A 783 -37.64 -20.25 -13.42
CA GLY A 783 -38.30 -19.09 -13.99
C GLY A 783 -38.00 -17.80 -13.24
N PRO A 784 -38.46 -16.64 -13.75
CA PRO A 784 -38.39 -15.37 -13.03
C PRO A 784 -39.01 -15.50 -11.64
N ALA A 785 -38.54 -14.70 -10.68
CA ALA A 785 -39.05 -14.70 -9.31
C ALA A 785 -40.56 -14.51 -9.32
N THR A 786 -41.31 -15.53 -8.90
CA THR A 786 -42.77 -15.52 -9.03
C THR A 786 -43.48 -14.76 -7.93
N LYS A 787 -42.84 -14.63 -6.75
CA LYS A 787 -43.36 -13.87 -5.62
C LYS A 787 -42.23 -13.46 -4.68
N MET A 788 -42.02 -12.16 -4.54
CA MET A 788 -41.14 -11.56 -3.53
C MET A 788 -42.00 -10.95 -2.43
N LYS A 789 -41.62 -11.20 -1.18
CA LYS A 789 -42.23 -10.58 -0.01
C LYS A 789 -41.15 -9.97 0.85
N VAL A 790 -41.40 -8.76 1.32
CA VAL A 790 -40.48 -8.02 2.19
C VAL A 790 -41.23 -7.59 3.43
N TYR A 791 -40.61 -7.88 4.57
CA TYR A 791 -41.13 -7.63 5.89
C TYR A 791 -40.22 -6.64 6.59
N TYR A 792 -40.80 -5.54 7.05
CA TYR A 792 -40.18 -4.62 7.97
C TYR A 792 -40.77 -4.82 9.35
N SER A 793 -39.90 -4.97 10.33
CA SER A 793 -40.31 -4.99 11.72
C SER A 793 -39.35 -4.16 12.54
N TYR A 794 -39.91 -3.37 13.45
CA TYR A 794 -39.13 -2.61 14.42
C TYR A 794 -39.31 -3.24 15.79
N SER A 795 -38.25 -3.82 16.35
CA SER A 795 -38.29 -4.44 17.68
C SER A 795 -36.96 -4.29 18.40
N LYS A 796 -36.98 -4.11 19.72
CA LYS A 796 -35.77 -3.98 20.56
C LYS A 796 -34.77 -2.92 20.04
N ASN A 797 -35.28 -1.79 19.56
CA ASN A 797 -34.51 -0.66 19.00
C ASN A 797 -33.70 -1.02 17.74
N GLU A 798 -34.18 -2.00 16.97
CA GLU A 798 -33.55 -2.47 15.74
C GLU A 798 -34.59 -2.57 14.63
N LEU A 799 -34.27 -1.98 13.47
CA LEU A 799 -35.03 -2.18 12.24
C LEU A 799 -34.57 -3.48 11.58
N GLN A 800 -35.48 -4.44 11.47
CA GLN A 800 -35.23 -5.70 10.78
C GLN A 800 -35.94 -5.72 9.44
N ILE A 801 -35.19 -6.07 8.41
CA ILE A 801 -35.65 -6.27 7.04
C ILE A 801 -35.52 -7.75 6.75
N LYS A 802 -36.66 -8.42 6.62
CA LYS A 802 -36.74 -9.84 6.24
C LYS A 802 -37.29 -9.97 4.84
N GLU A 803 -36.60 -10.74 4.02
CA GLU A 803 -36.96 -10.97 2.63
C GLU A 803 -37.19 -12.44 2.39
N VAL A 804 -38.28 -12.75 1.70
CA VAL A 804 -38.63 -14.12 1.31
C VAL A 804 -38.96 -14.13 -0.18
N VAL A 805 -38.16 -14.84 -0.97
CA VAL A 805 -38.33 -14.95 -2.42
C VAL A 805 -38.60 -16.40 -2.80
N ARG A 806 -39.66 -16.63 -3.58
CA ARG A 806 -40.06 -17.98 -4.04
C ARG A 806 -39.91 -18.12 -5.55
N TYR A 807 -39.30 -19.21 -5.96
CA TYR A 807 -39.09 -19.54 -7.37
C TYR A 807 -39.91 -20.77 -7.77
N LYS A 808 -40.56 -20.70 -8.94
CA LYS A 808 -41.20 -21.86 -9.59
C LYS A 808 -40.25 -22.48 -10.62
N LYS A 809 -40.41 -23.79 -10.84
CA LYS A 809 -39.72 -24.52 -11.90
C LYS A 809 -40.38 -24.19 -13.25
N VAL A 810 -39.62 -23.79 -14.26
CA VAL A 810 -40.12 -23.61 -15.64
C VAL A 810 -39.59 -24.77 -16.47
N MET A 811 -40.46 -25.58 -17.05
CA MET A 811 -40.07 -26.60 -18.02
C MET A 811 -40.12 -25.98 -19.42
N ILE A 812 -38.99 -25.86 -20.09
CA ILE A 812 -38.95 -25.53 -21.53
C ILE A 812 -38.94 -26.88 -22.27
N ARG A 813 -39.91 -27.11 -23.16
CA ARG A 813 -39.86 -28.18 -24.16
C ARG A 813 -39.37 -27.56 -25.47
N ASP A 814 -38.45 -28.24 -26.14
CA ASP A 814 -37.99 -27.84 -27.46
C ASP A 814 -39.07 -28.14 -28.52
N GLU A 815 -39.19 -27.19 -29.44
CA GLU A 815 -39.69 -27.29 -30.82
C GLU A 815 -41.22 -27.37 -31.07
N TYR A 816 -41.67 -26.36 -31.84
CA TYR A 816 -42.86 -26.28 -32.69
C TYR A 816 -44.20 -26.75 -32.12
N GLU A 817 -44.92 -25.82 -31.50
CA GLU A 817 -46.32 -25.51 -31.81
C GLU A 817 -46.70 -24.25 -31.03
N GLU A 818 -47.11 -23.20 -31.75
CA GLU A 818 -47.74 -22.02 -31.16
C GLU A 818 -49.04 -22.44 -30.45
N ASP A 819 -49.37 -21.73 -29.37
CA ASP A 819 -50.62 -21.82 -28.61
C ASP A 819 -50.81 -23.04 -27.68
N LYS A 820 -50.20 -22.98 -26.47
CA LYS A 820 -50.88 -23.19 -25.17
C LYS A 820 -49.91 -23.12 -23.97
N TRP A 821 -49.99 -22.01 -23.23
CA TRP A 821 -49.45 -21.90 -21.87
C TRP A 821 -50.39 -22.58 -20.86
N GLU A 822 -50.55 -23.91 -20.90
CA GLU A 822 -51.28 -24.58 -19.82
C GLU A 822 -50.36 -24.73 -18.60
N SER A 823 -50.60 -23.85 -17.62
CA SER A 823 -49.99 -23.92 -16.30
C SER A 823 -50.31 -25.26 -15.63
N ILE A 824 -49.29 -25.97 -15.17
CA ILE A 824 -49.47 -27.03 -14.17
C ILE A 824 -49.75 -26.34 -12.82
N GLU A 825 -50.94 -25.76 -12.68
CA GLU A 825 -51.57 -25.49 -11.38
C GLU A 825 -52.25 -26.79 -10.93
N LYS A 826 -51.55 -27.59 -10.12
CA LYS A 826 -52.25 -28.53 -9.22
C LYS A 826 -51.86 -28.39 -7.75
N ASP A 827 -50.93 -27.50 -7.41
CA ASP A 827 -50.67 -27.12 -6.02
C ASP A 827 -50.20 -25.67 -5.94
N LYS A 828 -51.08 -24.76 -5.55
CA LYS A 828 -50.80 -23.31 -5.47
C LYS A 828 -49.67 -22.94 -4.47
N ASN A 829 -49.15 -23.91 -3.71
CA ASN A 829 -48.15 -23.71 -2.65
C ASN A 829 -46.77 -24.37 -2.87
N LYS A 830 -46.51 -25.09 -3.97
CA LYS A 830 -45.19 -25.75 -4.18
C LYS A 830 -44.20 -24.85 -4.94
N TYR A 831 -43.25 -24.26 -4.22
CA TYR A 831 -42.04 -23.62 -4.79
C TYR A 831 -40.95 -24.68 -5.04
N PHE A 832 -40.03 -24.44 -5.97
CA PHE A 832 -38.86 -25.30 -6.17
C PHE A 832 -37.73 -24.95 -5.21
N CYS A 833 -37.52 -23.65 -5.01
CA CYS A 833 -36.54 -23.05 -4.12
C CYS A 833 -37.16 -21.81 -3.47
N GLN A 834 -36.88 -21.60 -2.19
CA GLN A 834 -37.18 -20.38 -1.47
C GLN A 834 -35.93 -19.88 -0.79
N THR A 835 -35.62 -18.60 -0.96
CA THR A 835 -34.54 -17.93 -0.24
C THR A 835 -35.14 -17.04 0.83
N CYS A 836 -34.53 -17.05 2.01
CA CYS A 836 -34.85 -16.17 3.12
C CYS A 836 -33.59 -15.39 3.50
N SER A 837 -33.69 -14.09 3.69
CA SER A 837 -32.62 -13.32 4.33
C SER A 837 -33.21 -12.36 5.35
N VAL A 838 -32.50 -12.14 6.45
CA VAL A 838 -32.87 -11.21 7.52
C VAL A 838 -31.65 -10.36 7.81
N ILE A 839 -31.77 -9.08 7.49
CA ILE A 839 -30.77 -8.06 7.79
C ILE A 839 -31.35 -7.19 8.90
N SER A 840 -30.50 -6.82 9.84
CA SER A 840 -30.87 -5.93 10.91
C SER A 840 -30.00 -4.69 10.92
N LEU A 841 -30.64 -3.55 11.16
CA LEU A 841 -30.08 -2.22 11.13
C LEU A 841 -30.34 -1.58 12.49
N THR A 842 -29.28 -1.10 13.13
CA THR A 842 -29.33 -0.44 14.44
C THR A 842 -28.57 0.88 14.37
N LEU A 843 -29.26 1.98 14.53
CA LEU A 843 -28.63 3.30 14.66
C LEU A 843 -28.37 3.58 16.16
N LYS A 844 -27.10 3.75 16.53
CA LYS A 844 -26.69 4.08 17.91
C LYS A 844 -26.32 5.55 18.00
N ARG A 845 -26.98 6.28 18.91
CA ARG A 845 -26.63 7.67 19.18
C ARG A 845 -25.20 7.76 19.72
N CYS A 846 -24.39 8.61 19.12
CA CYS A 846 -23.02 8.88 19.54
C CYS A 846 -22.99 10.06 20.50
N LYS A 847 -21.96 10.10 21.36
CA LYS A 847 -21.78 11.13 22.39
C LYS A 847 -21.69 12.56 21.83
N SER A 848 -21.39 12.67 20.55
CA SER A 848 -21.17 13.88 19.77
C SER A 848 -22.42 14.43 19.07
N GLY A 849 -23.59 13.78 19.21
CA GLY A 849 -24.86 14.32 18.71
C GLY A 849 -25.37 13.77 17.37
N GLY A 850 -24.81 12.69 16.84
CA GLY A 850 -25.31 11.99 15.63
C GLY A 850 -25.58 10.49 15.86
N TYR A 851 -25.90 9.74 14.81
CA TYR A 851 -26.15 8.29 14.89
C TYR A 851 -25.15 7.48 14.06
N LYS A 852 -24.69 6.36 14.60
CA LYS A 852 -23.85 5.39 13.89
C LYS A 852 -24.68 4.19 13.47
N LEU A 853 -24.69 3.89 12.16
CA LEU A 853 -25.33 2.68 11.64
C LEU A 853 -24.50 1.44 11.98
N GLY A 854 -25.08 0.57 12.78
CA GLY A 854 -24.70 -0.81 12.96
C GLY A 854 -25.61 -1.70 12.10
N THR A 855 -25.02 -2.74 11.55
CA THR A 855 -25.70 -3.63 10.60
C THR A 855 -25.28 -5.06 10.88
N ALA A 856 -26.23 -5.99 10.89
CA ALA A 856 -25.93 -7.41 11.05
C ALA A 856 -26.79 -8.27 10.12
N VAL A 857 -26.17 -9.29 9.51
CA VAL A 857 -26.92 -10.37 8.87
C VAL A 857 -27.35 -11.32 9.98
N ARG A 858 -28.66 -11.41 10.25
CA ARG A 858 -29.21 -12.24 11.33
C ARG A 858 -29.50 -13.66 10.87
N GLN A 859 -29.95 -13.80 9.63
CA GLN A 859 -30.35 -15.09 9.07
C GLN A 859 -30.23 -15.05 7.56
N VAL A 860 -29.73 -16.13 6.97
CA VAL A 860 -29.84 -16.40 5.53
C VAL A 860 -30.20 -17.87 5.44
N ASP A 861 -31.24 -18.24 4.69
CA ASP A 861 -31.61 -19.63 4.47
C ASP A 861 -31.96 -19.86 3.01
N VAL A 862 -31.72 -21.09 2.55
CA VAL A 862 -32.18 -21.57 1.26
C VAL A 862 -32.91 -22.89 1.47
N ASN A 863 -34.22 -22.89 1.23
CA ASN A 863 -35.08 -24.05 1.40
C ASN A 863 -35.48 -24.59 0.03
N PHE A 864 -35.17 -25.86 -0.21
CA PHE A 864 -35.58 -26.58 -1.41
C PHE A 864 -36.77 -27.49 -1.12
N ALA A 865 -37.69 -27.62 -2.08
CA ALA A 865 -38.85 -28.50 -1.94
C ALA A 865 -38.95 -29.52 -3.08
N GLY A 866 -39.58 -30.66 -2.78
CA GLY A 866 -39.71 -31.78 -3.73
C GLY A 866 -38.37 -32.27 -4.26
N LYS A 867 -38.26 -32.44 -5.59
CA LYS A 867 -37.02 -32.86 -6.27
C LYS A 867 -35.85 -31.86 -6.13
N GLY A 868 -36.08 -30.65 -5.62
CA GLY A 868 -35.04 -29.67 -5.32
C GLY A 868 -34.11 -30.07 -4.16
N LYS A 869 -34.54 -30.97 -3.26
CA LYS A 869 -33.71 -31.47 -2.14
C LYS A 869 -32.42 -32.17 -2.58
N LEU A 870 -32.36 -32.66 -3.82
CA LEU A 870 -31.13 -33.23 -4.40
C LEU A 870 -30.00 -32.20 -4.57
N LEU A 871 -30.31 -30.91 -4.53
CA LEU A 871 -29.34 -29.83 -4.62
C LEU A 871 -28.81 -29.39 -3.24
N GLU A 872 -29.44 -29.79 -2.15
CA GLU A 872 -29.08 -29.42 -0.77
C GLU A 872 -27.61 -29.70 -0.42
N PRO A 873 -26.99 -30.84 -0.80
CA PRO A 873 -25.57 -31.09 -0.55
C PRO A 873 -24.61 -30.12 -1.26
N LEU A 874 -25.04 -29.44 -2.33
CA LEU A 874 -24.22 -28.44 -3.04
C LEU A 874 -24.09 -27.13 -2.25
N PHE A 875 -25.00 -26.87 -1.31
CA PHE A 875 -25.01 -25.69 -0.45
C PHE A 875 -24.39 -25.94 0.92
N SER A 876 -24.14 -27.20 1.29
CA SER A 876 -23.74 -27.62 2.64
C SER A 876 -22.37 -28.35 2.71
N SER A 877 -21.54 -28.32 1.65
CA SER A 877 -20.28 -29.09 1.59
C SER A 877 -19.07 -28.45 2.31
N ASP A 878 -18.19 -29.28 2.89
CA ASP A 878 -17.03 -28.98 3.77
C ASP A 878 -15.90 -28.05 3.28
N LYS A 879 -16.04 -27.37 2.13
CA LYS A 879 -15.13 -26.29 1.70
C LYS A 879 -15.95 -25.06 1.40
N LYS A 880 -15.66 -23.95 2.10
CA LYS A 880 -16.34 -22.63 2.04
C LYS A 880 -17.56 -22.64 1.14
N SER A 881 -18.70 -23.00 1.73
CA SER A 881 -19.95 -23.26 1.02
C SER A 881 -20.39 -22.02 0.22
N LEU A 882 -21.20 -22.22 -0.82
CA LEU A 882 -21.82 -21.12 -1.58
C LEU A 882 -22.60 -20.17 -0.64
N PHE A 883 -23.11 -20.71 0.46
CA PHE A 883 -23.73 -19.98 1.55
C PHE A 883 -22.79 -18.98 2.23
N GLU A 884 -21.58 -19.40 2.63
CA GLU A 884 -20.59 -18.50 3.21
C GLU A 884 -20.18 -17.37 2.25
N ARG A 885 -20.12 -17.65 0.94
CA ARG A 885 -19.80 -16.64 -0.09
C ARG A 885 -20.90 -15.59 -0.25
N ILE A 886 -22.16 -15.99 -0.05
CA ILE A 886 -23.31 -15.08 -0.07
C ILE A 886 -23.31 -14.21 1.20
N VAL A 887 -22.99 -14.79 2.35
CA VAL A 887 -22.80 -14.04 3.59
C VAL A 887 -21.66 -13.02 3.45
N ASP A 888 -20.52 -13.42 2.88
CA ASP A 888 -19.38 -12.52 2.60
C ASP A 888 -19.79 -11.35 1.64
N PHE A 889 -20.63 -11.62 0.64
CA PHE A 889 -21.19 -10.60 -0.25
C PHE A 889 -22.12 -9.62 0.50
N PHE A 890 -23.02 -10.14 1.34
CA PHE A 890 -23.89 -9.31 2.17
C PHE A 890 -23.07 -8.38 3.08
N VAL A 891 -22.02 -8.91 3.72
CA VAL A 891 -21.11 -8.14 4.57
C VAL A 891 -20.41 -7.02 3.79
N ALA A 892 -19.98 -7.27 2.55
CA ALA A 892 -19.32 -6.28 1.71
C ALA A 892 -20.26 -5.13 1.29
N CYS A 893 -21.46 -5.44 0.81
CA CYS A 893 -22.45 -4.42 0.44
C CYS A 893 -22.93 -3.63 1.67
N ILE A 894 -23.04 -4.28 2.83
CA ILE A 894 -23.37 -3.63 4.10
C ILE A 894 -22.26 -2.65 4.50
N GLY A 895 -20.99 -3.03 4.27
CA GLY A 895 -19.84 -2.15 4.47
C GLY A 895 -19.89 -0.90 3.59
N ALA A 896 -20.36 -1.03 2.34
CA ALA A 896 -20.54 0.10 1.43
C ALA A 896 -21.66 1.05 1.89
N ILE A 897 -22.81 0.53 2.29
CA ILE A 897 -23.90 1.36 2.88
C ILE A 897 -23.42 2.08 4.14
N THR A 898 -22.74 1.36 5.04
CA THR A 898 -22.20 1.96 6.27
C THR A 898 -21.24 3.11 5.96
N GLN A 899 -20.47 3.03 4.86
CA GLN A 899 -19.59 4.12 4.42
C GLN A 899 -20.35 5.31 3.82
N TYR A 900 -21.50 5.08 3.18
CA TYR A 900 -22.35 6.14 2.62
C TYR A 900 -23.04 6.97 3.72
N PHE A 901 -23.42 6.36 4.85
CA PHE A 901 -24.05 7.08 5.97
C PHE A 901 -23.05 7.70 6.97
N HIS A 902 -21.77 7.33 6.88
CA HIS A 902 -20.71 7.84 7.77
C HIS A 902 -20.38 9.36 7.62
N PRO A 903 -20.55 10.02 6.46
CA PRO A 903 -20.41 11.46 6.28
C PRO A 903 -21.51 12.27 6.96
N MET A 904 -22.75 11.76 7.05
CA MET A 904 -23.86 12.45 7.72
C MET A 904 -23.58 12.65 9.22
N GLN A 905 -22.81 11.73 9.82
CA GLN A 905 -22.33 11.85 11.19
C GLN A 905 -21.27 12.95 11.37
N LYS A 906 -20.42 13.17 10.35
CA LYS A 906 -19.40 14.24 10.36
C LYS A 906 -19.98 15.61 10.06
N GLU A 907 -21.02 15.70 9.23
CA GLU A 907 -21.71 16.95 8.96
C GLU A 907 -22.53 17.42 10.18
N GLN A 908 -23.20 16.55 10.94
CA GLN A 908 -23.85 16.96 12.20
C GLN A 908 -22.85 17.32 13.31
N GLU A 909 -21.69 16.67 13.39
CA GLU A 909 -20.61 17.05 14.31
C GLU A 909 -19.98 18.38 13.90
N ALA A 910 -19.80 18.63 12.60
CA ALA A 910 -19.31 19.89 12.07
C ALA A 910 -20.36 21.01 12.19
N LEU A 911 -21.65 20.71 12.00
CA LEU A 911 -22.77 21.65 12.17
C LEU A 911 -22.99 21.98 13.64
N SER A 912 -22.95 21.04 14.57
CA SER A 912 -23.02 21.35 16.02
C SER A 912 -21.79 22.09 16.54
N SER A 913 -20.62 21.91 15.92
CA SER A 913 -19.40 22.69 16.22
C SER A 913 -19.44 24.09 15.61
N ASN A 914 -19.93 24.20 14.37
CA ASN A 914 -20.00 25.45 13.61
C ASN A 914 -21.22 26.29 13.99
N GLU A 915 -22.37 25.72 14.35
CA GLU A 915 -23.50 26.45 14.90
C GLU A 915 -23.17 26.94 16.31
N VAL A 916 -22.41 26.19 17.12
CA VAL A 916 -21.88 26.72 18.39
C VAL A 916 -20.83 27.81 18.16
N LEU A 917 -20.05 27.77 17.08
CA LEU A 917 -19.09 28.84 16.74
C LEU A 917 -19.76 30.05 16.09
N VAL A 918 -20.77 29.88 15.25
CA VAL A 918 -21.51 30.93 14.54
C VAL A 918 -22.53 31.58 15.47
N LEU A 919 -23.26 30.82 16.29
CA LEU A 919 -24.09 31.41 17.35
C LEU A 919 -23.24 32.07 18.44
N ASN A 920 -22.04 31.56 18.74
CA ASN A 920 -21.12 32.29 19.65
C ASN A 920 -20.54 33.54 18.99
N GLN A 921 -20.20 33.54 17.71
CA GLN A 921 -19.64 34.71 17.04
C GLN A 921 -20.72 35.78 16.83
N GLU A 922 -21.91 35.40 16.37
CA GLU A 922 -23.04 36.31 16.17
C GLU A 922 -23.58 36.83 17.51
N TRP A 923 -23.57 36.02 18.58
CA TRP A 923 -23.88 36.49 19.93
C TRP A 923 -22.76 37.37 20.51
N LEU A 924 -21.48 37.05 20.30
CA LEU A 924 -20.33 37.88 20.74
C LEU A 924 -20.25 39.20 19.98
N ASP A 925 -20.59 39.21 18.69
CA ASP A 925 -20.60 40.40 17.83
C ASP A 925 -21.80 41.29 18.21
N ASN A 926 -22.97 40.71 18.53
CA ASN A 926 -24.11 41.44 19.09
C ASN A 926 -23.87 41.93 20.54
N LEU A 927 -23.09 41.20 21.34
CA LEU A 927 -22.66 41.63 22.67
C LEU A 927 -21.64 42.78 22.58
N ALA A 928 -20.69 42.71 21.64
CA ALA A 928 -19.73 43.77 21.37
C ALA A 928 -20.40 45.03 20.80
N ALA A 929 -21.44 44.87 19.97
CA ALA A 929 -22.26 45.96 19.44
C ALA A 929 -23.13 46.62 20.52
N SER A 930 -23.59 45.87 21.53
CA SER A 930 -24.38 46.42 22.64
C SER A 930 -23.51 47.07 23.74
N VAL A 931 -22.24 46.66 23.87
CA VAL A 931 -21.26 47.28 24.79
C VAL A 931 -20.64 48.57 24.22
N SER A 932 -20.75 48.82 22.91
CA SER A 932 -20.25 50.04 22.25
C SER A 932 -21.25 51.20 22.20
N SER A 933 -22.46 51.04 22.75
CA SER A 933 -23.41 52.16 22.94
C SER A 933 -23.34 52.69 24.39
N PRO A 934 -23.16 54.01 24.61
CA PRO A 934 -23.04 54.59 25.94
C PRO A 934 -24.42 54.85 26.55
N GLN A 935 -25.12 53.79 26.97
CA GLN A 935 -26.22 53.91 27.94
C GLN A 935 -26.15 52.77 28.96
N SER A 936 -26.03 53.17 30.22
CA SER A 936 -25.87 52.32 31.41
C SER A 936 -26.99 51.29 31.55
N MET A 937 -26.68 50.01 31.39
CA MET A 937 -27.59 48.90 31.72
C MET A 937 -27.24 48.31 33.10
N PRO A 938 -28.19 48.11 34.04
CA PRO A 938 -27.88 47.61 35.38
C PRO A 938 -27.43 46.14 35.40
N GLN A 939 -26.36 45.85 36.14
CA GLN A 939 -25.68 44.54 36.23
C GLN A 939 -26.59 43.34 36.61
N LYS A 940 -27.75 43.60 37.23
CA LYS A 940 -28.72 42.54 37.62
C LYS A 940 -29.49 41.94 36.43
N ASP A 941 -29.67 42.66 35.33
CA ASP A 941 -30.42 42.17 34.16
C ASP A 941 -29.57 41.31 33.21
N LEU A 942 -28.24 41.46 33.24
CA LEU A 942 -27.34 40.62 32.45
C LEU A 942 -27.23 39.21 33.06
N VAL A 943 -27.22 39.11 34.39
CA VAL A 943 -27.07 37.84 35.13
C VAL A 943 -28.36 37.00 35.10
N SER A 944 -29.54 37.63 35.05
CA SER A 944 -30.83 36.94 34.94
C SER A 944 -31.00 36.30 33.55
N LYS A 945 -30.59 36.99 32.48
CA LYS A 945 -30.62 36.47 31.10
C LYS A 945 -29.62 35.32 30.86
N ILE A 946 -28.47 35.30 31.55
CA ILE A 946 -27.48 34.21 31.44
C ILE A 946 -27.96 32.92 32.12
N LYS A 947 -28.76 33.00 33.20
CA LYS A 947 -29.21 31.83 33.97
C LYS A 947 -30.33 31.02 33.31
N VAL A 948 -31.12 31.59 32.42
CA VAL A 948 -32.27 30.90 31.79
C VAL A 948 -31.82 29.97 30.64
N ALA A 949 -30.58 30.07 30.16
CA ALA A 949 -30.16 29.41 28.92
C ALA A 949 -29.35 28.09 29.05
N TYR A 950 -28.80 27.68 30.21
CA TYR A 950 -27.86 26.53 30.21
C TYR A 950 -27.86 25.65 31.47
N GLY A 951 -28.29 24.40 31.31
CA GLY A 951 -28.11 23.29 32.24
C GLY A 951 -27.01 22.31 31.81
N SER A 952 -25.74 22.76 31.73
CA SER A 952 -24.59 21.88 31.42
C SER A 952 -23.43 22.04 32.42
N PRO A 953 -22.94 20.96 33.06
CA PRO A 953 -21.86 21.01 34.06
C PRO A 953 -20.48 21.44 33.53
N ILE A 954 -20.27 21.38 32.21
CA ILE A 954 -18.96 21.62 31.59
C ILE A 954 -18.65 23.13 31.47
N LEU A 955 -19.66 24.00 31.54
CA LEU A 955 -19.49 25.46 31.45
C LEU A 955 -19.21 26.14 32.81
N ALA A 956 -19.56 25.50 33.93
CA ALA A 956 -19.38 26.07 35.27
C ALA A 956 -17.91 26.33 35.62
N SER A 957 -16.99 25.47 35.17
CA SER A 957 -15.54 25.66 35.41
C SER A 957 -14.91 26.78 34.57
N LYS A 958 -15.54 27.17 33.46
CA LYS A 958 -15.08 28.28 32.61
C LYS A 958 -15.62 29.63 33.07
N ILE A 959 -16.81 29.67 33.65
CA ILE A 959 -17.38 30.88 34.28
C ILE A 959 -16.57 31.29 35.52
N ASP A 960 -16.06 30.34 36.30
CA ASP A 960 -15.15 30.62 37.43
C ASP A 960 -13.81 31.22 36.98
N LYS A 961 -13.37 30.89 35.75
CA LYS A 961 -12.17 31.46 35.14
C LYS A 961 -12.41 32.88 34.60
N ALA A 962 -13.61 33.17 34.09
CA ALA A 962 -14.00 34.50 33.62
C ALA A 962 -14.25 35.48 34.78
N LYS A 963 -14.83 35.04 35.90
CA LYS A 963 -15.00 35.86 37.11
C LYS A 963 -13.68 36.33 37.72
N ARG A 964 -12.61 35.52 37.62
CA ARG A 964 -11.25 35.89 38.06
C ARG A 964 -10.55 36.89 37.14
N ILE A 965 -10.99 37.01 35.88
CA ILE A 965 -10.40 37.91 34.90
C ILE A 965 -11.07 39.29 34.99
N CYS A 966 -12.39 39.36 35.19
CA CYS A 966 -13.10 40.63 35.33
C CYS A 966 -12.72 41.42 36.59
N SER A 967 -12.32 40.76 37.69
CA SER A 967 -11.85 41.44 38.91
C SER A 967 -10.47 42.10 38.78
N VAL A 968 -9.75 41.89 37.67
CA VAL A 968 -8.42 42.48 37.42
C VAL A 968 -8.51 43.77 36.59
N THR A 969 -9.61 43.97 35.83
CA THR A 969 -9.78 45.10 34.91
C THR A 969 -10.41 46.36 35.51
N GLU A 970 -11.06 46.28 36.69
CA GLU A 970 -11.62 47.48 37.36
C GLU A 970 -10.57 48.35 38.07
N VAL A 971 -9.31 47.88 38.20
CA VAL A 971 -8.22 48.67 38.80
C VAL A 971 -7.45 49.50 37.76
N ALA A 972 -7.69 49.29 36.45
CA ALA A 972 -6.82 49.83 35.39
C ALA A 972 -7.37 51.04 34.61
N ASN A 973 -8.61 51.48 34.81
CA ASN A 973 -9.25 52.51 33.97
C ASN A 973 -9.47 53.89 34.63
N GLU A 974 -8.83 54.19 35.76
CA GLU A 974 -8.89 55.53 36.37
C GLU A 974 -7.78 56.50 35.94
N LYS A 975 -6.88 56.12 35.01
CA LYS A 975 -5.84 57.05 34.52
C LYS A 975 -5.54 56.86 33.04
N ALA A 976 -6.16 57.70 32.20
CA ALA A 976 -5.47 58.45 31.13
C ALA A 976 -6.49 59.15 30.20
N GLY A 977 -6.69 60.45 30.43
CA GLY A 977 -7.21 61.38 29.44
C GLY A 977 -6.18 62.50 29.20
N GLY A 978 -5.89 62.77 27.92
CA GLY A 978 -5.22 63.97 27.39
C GLY A 978 -3.70 64.05 27.57
N GLN A 979 -2.91 64.73 26.74
CA GLN A 979 -3.08 65.39 25.44
C GLN A 979 -1.67 65.81 24.96
N PHE A 980 -1.58 66.17 23.67
CA PHE A 980 -0.44 66.64 22.83
C PHE A 980 0.76 67.44 23.40
N CYS A 981 1.89 67.30 22.66
CA CYS A 981 3.00 68.24 22.37
C CYS A 981 4.11 68.52 23.41
N GLY A 982 5.37 68.34 22.99
CA GLY A 982 6.56 68.95 23.62
C GLY A 982 7.89 68.19 23.38
N SER A 983 8.87 68.90 22.82
CA SER A 983 10.23 68.48 22.39
C SER A 983 11.16 67.97 23.54
N PRO A 984 12.36 67.41 23.23
CA PRO A 984 13.23 66.57 24.11
C PRO A 984 14.04 67.43 25.12
N PRO A 985 14.76 66.92 26.16
CA PRO A 985 15.75 65.81 26.08
C PRO A 985 16.12 65.02 27.38
N LEU A 986 17.01 64.02 27.19
CA LEU A 986 18.15 63.62 28.03
C LEU A 986 18.01 63.11 29.49
N LYS A 987 18.83 62.07 29.73
CA LYS A 987 19.50 61.60 30.98
C LYS A 987 18.77 60.58 31.87
N GLY A 988 19.47 59.43 32.04
CA GLY A 988 19.93 59.03 33.37
C GLY A 988 19.44 57.67 33.90
N ALA A 989 20.33 56.68 33.84
CA ALA A 989 20.60 55.63 34.84
C ALA A 989 19.42 54.99 35.61
N ASN A 990 19.14 53.71 35.36
CA ASN A 990 19.81 52.54 35.94
C ASN A 990 19.38 51.28 35.20
#